data_AF-A0A930U787-F1
#
_entry.id   AF-A0A930U787-F1
#
_cell.length_a   1.000
_cell.length_b   1.000
_cell.length_c   1.000
_cell.angle_alpha   90.00
_cell.angle_beta   90.00
_cell.angle_gamma   90.00
#
_symmetry.space_group_name_H-M   'P 1'
#
loop_
_entity.id
_entity.type
_entity.pdbx_description
1 polymer ?
#
loop_
_entity_poly.entity_id
_entity_poly.type
_entity_poly.pdbx_seq_one_letter_code
_entity_poly.pdbx_strand_id
1 'polypeptide(L)'
;MRKIFTVILFLFVLFQSGTLMAQDLFKGSDLSTLKVDYLSDTDIAKIKSQLQANNTTIEQVEPIALAKGMSATEFAKLKVRLGVPTTTTAVPKKENVEENTEELTRKQDKIVNKKVKDTLNSLVFGSELFDNPTLNFEPNLKLATPVNYILGPGDELQISVYGVQEFNASIPVTMEGKVTIQNVGQISVSGMTIEAASQKIKGAIARVYSTVQSGQSQVGISLSRIRTIKVTLIGSKQPGNYSISSLATVYNALFLGGGPGKNGSYRNIELLRNNKVYKKIDIYNFLVNGNQSDNVGLKDNDVIRIPVYTQRVTVEGQVKRPGIFEMKAGETFKDLLTFASGFNEFAYTASVNVLQKTSKDFKVKDIQAAEYNIYKPLAGDVYRVSKILNRFENRIKIEGAVFRPDVYSFYEGMRIADLVAQADGLKEDAYTKRATIVRLKADLTTEVTNVNLAKALAGDSDANISLKKEDIVTVYSILDFKEDYKITIDGEIKKPAVYEYHENLTLNDLLVQAGGLTGSASKRVEIARMIKSDEIDDANPNRVQLFNLEITAESNEQIKNFELQPFDVVNIRRMAVYEKPEVVTISGAVNYSGKYVLANKKEKIYDIIQRAGGLKSVANLDGVKIKRPIQAKQIEEIENVDLNLGKKDSIQNKLTKKLKEDLKYSTIPVEWRKIVKDPSDNTNVTLFPGDEIEVSVYNESVKVTGSVLLTSEIPYEKGKGFSYYIGAVGGTDAKGWKKKAYIIYPNGKAAVSSTFFFIRSYPKVLPGSQIVVPEKPEGKRMSTGEWVSIGSVITSIALLIVTAFK
;
A
#
# COMPACT_ATOMS: atom_id res chain seq x y z
N MET A 1 34.32 -10.58 7.23
CA MET A 1 33.85 -9.27 6.71
C MET A 1 32.65 -9.42 5.77
N ARG A 2 31.62 -10.08 6.27
CA ARG A 2 30.21 -10.03 5.86
C ARG A 2 29.47 -9.87 7.21
N LYS A 3 28.39 -9.10 7.28
CA LYS A 3 27.63 -8.68 8.49
C LYS A 3 27.89 -7.26 9.04
N ILE A 4 28.39 -6.32 8.22
CA ILE A 4 28.23 -4.87 8.50
C ILE A 4 27.40 -4.15 7.40
N PHE A 5 27.10 -4.82 6.28
CA PHE A 5 26.23 -4.26 5.24
C PHE A 5 24.73 -4.57 5.39
N THR A 6 24.34 -5.40 6.37
CA THR A 6 22.95 -5.86 6.51
C THR A 6 22.09 -4.99 7.45
N VAL A 7 22.67 -4.00 8.13
CA VAL A 7 21.93 -3.16 9.10
C VAL A 7 21.65 -1.75 8.56
N ILE A 8 22.39 -1.30 7.54
CA ILE A 8 22.06 -0.04 6.82
C ILE A 8 21.05 -0.28 5.69
N LEU A 9 20.89 -1.52 5.23
CA LEU A 9 19.90 -1.89 4.20
C LEU A 9 18.47 -2.05 4.75
N PHE A 10 18.27 -2.16 6.06
CA PHE A 10 16.93 -2.22 6.67
C PHE A 10 16.38 -0.85 7.09
N LEU A 11 17.23 0.19 7.14
CA LEU A 11 16.81 1.53 7.56
C LEU A 11 16.53 2.50 6.39
N PHE A 12 16.78 2.10 5.13
CA PHE A 12 16.50 2.93 3.95
C PHE A 12 15.40 2.37 3.03
N VAL A 13 14.75 1.27 3.40
CA VAL A 13 13.58 0.71 2.69
C VAL A 13 12.24 1.21 3.26
N LEU A 14 12.24 1.93 4.38
CA LEU A 14 11.01 2.50 4.97
C LEU A 14 10.67 3.95 4.56
N PHE A 15 11.44 4.54 3.63
CA PHE A 15 11.13 5.84 3.02
C PHE A 15 11.29 5.78 1.49
N GLN A 16 10.51 4.91 0.84
CA GLN A 16 10.00 5.21 -0.49
C GLN A 16 8.49 5.36 -0.39
N SER A 17 8.05 6.60 -0.18
CA SER A 17 6.72 7.03 -0.58
C SER A 17 6.63 6.85 -2.10
N GLY A 18 6.19 5.66 -2.52
CA GLY A 18 5.69 5.47 -3.87
C GLY A 18 4.59 6.49 -4.08
N THR A 19 4.83 7.47 -4.95
CA THR A 19 3.73 8.13 -5.64
C THR A 19 3.07 7.05 -6.47
N LEU A 20 2.08 6.38 -5.89
CA LEU A 20 1.09 5.62 -6.62
C LEU A 20 0.44 6.61 -7.60
N MET A 21 0.98 6.66 -8.82
CA MET A 21 0.17 6.97 -9.99
C MET A 21 -0.95 5.95 -9.97
N ALA A 22 -2.07 6.31 -9.37
CA ALA A 22 -3.22 5.45 -9.17
C ALA A 22 -3.71 5.00 -10.56
N GLN A 23 -3.29 3.80 -10.95
CA GLN A 23 -3.97 3.04 -11.99
C GLN A 23 -5.42 2.85 -11.56
N ASP A 24 -6.30 2.86 -12.55
CA ASP A 24 -7.71 2.47 -12.42
C ASP A 24 -7.82 1.27 -11.46
N LEU A 25 -8.53 1.47 -10.34
CA LEU A 25 -8.56 0.53 -9.22
C LEU A 25 -8.97 -0.86 -9.71
N PHE A 26 -9.84 -0.91 -10.71
CA PHE A 26 -10.35 -2.15 -11.29
C PHE A 26 -9.50 -2.69 -12.44
N LYS A 27 -8.41 -2.02 -12.84
CA LYS A 27 -7.41 -2.52 -13.80
C LYS A 27 -6.18 -3.14 -13.13
N GLY A 28 -5.91 -2.86 -11.85
CA GLY A 28 -4.87 -3.54 -11.08
C GLY A 28 -5.09 -5.06 -11.02
N SER A 29 -4.03 -5.86 -11.00
CA SER A 29 -4.12 -7.33 -11.04
C SER A 29 -4.42 -7.98 -9.67
N ASP A 30 -4.25 -7.26 -8.55
CA ASP A 30 -4.47 -7.79 -7.20
C ASP A 30 -5.09 -6.71 -6.28
N LEU A 31 -6.20 -7.06 -5.63
CA LEU A 31 -6.98 -6.25 -4.69
C LEU A 31 -7.10 -6.89 -3.30
N SER A 32 -6.39 -7.98 -3.03
CA SER A 32 -6.45 -8.73 -1.78
C SER A 32 -5.98 -7.97 -0.55
N THR A 33 -5.08 -7.01 -0.74
CA THR A 33 -4.50 -6.20 0.34
C THR A 33 -5.17 -4.84 0.51
N LEU A 34 -6.11 -4.47 -0.36
CA LEU A 34 -6.77 -3.16 -0.34
C LEU A 34 -7.73 -3.05 0.86
N LYS A 35 -7.54 -2.00 1.68
CA LYS A 35 -8.45 -1.61 2.75
C LYS A 35 -9.14 -0.30 2.43
N VAL A 36 -10.46 -0.34 2.30
CA VAL A 36 -11.28 0.81 1.89
C VAL A 36 -11.26 1.95 2.92
N ASP A 37 -11.03 1.61 4.18
CA ASP A 37 -10.90 2.58 5.27
C ASP A 37 -9.64 3.46 5.12
N TYR A 38 -8.65 3.02 4.32
CA TYR A 38 -7.41 3.78 4.05
C TYR A 38 -7.47 4.59 2.75
N LEU A 39 -8.54 4.48 1.97
CA LEU A 39 -8.75 5.35 0.80
C LEU A 39 -9.09 6.77 1.24
N SER A 40 -8.44 7.76 0.64
CA SER A 40 -8.79 9.16 0.88
C SER A 40 -10.05 9.57 0.11
N ASP A 41 -10.70 10.67 0.50
CA ASP A 41 -11.90 11.13 -0.21
C ASP A 41 -11.62 11.52 -1.68
N THR A 42 -10.36 11.89 -2.00
CA THR A 42 -9.92 12.14 -3.38
C THR A 42 -9.78 10.85 -4.18
N ASP A 43 -9.41 9.74 -3.54
CA ASP A 43 -9.38 8.41 -4.17
C ASP A 43 -10.80 7.91 -4.44
N ILE A 44 -11.72 8.08 -3.48
CA ILE A 44 -13.14 7.73 -3.64
C ILE A 44 -13.78 8.56 -4.77
N ALA A 45 -13.46 9.86 -4.87
CA ALA A 45 -13.94 10.72 -5.96
C ALA A 45 -13.42 10.28 -7.34
N LYS A 46 -12.17 9.81 -7.43
CA LYS A 46 -11.59 9.25 -8.67
C LYS A 46 -12.21 7.91 -9.06
N ILE A 47 -12.48 7.04 -8.10
CA ILE A 47 -13.18 5.77 -8.37
C ILE A 47 -14.59 6.05 -8.89
N LYS A 48 -15.29 7.03 -8.30
CA LYS A 48 -16.60 7.48 -8.78
C LYS A 48 -16.55 8.04 -10.20
N SER A 49 -15.55 8.87 -10.52
CA SER A 49 -15.40 9.42 -11.88
C SER A 49 -14.99 8.36 -12.90
N GLN A 50 -14.21 7.34 -12.52
CA GLN A 50 -13.88 6.20 -13.37
C GLN A 50 -15.09 5.33 -13.69
N LEU A 51 -15.94 5.04 -12.70
CA LEU A 51 -17.19 4.31 -12.92
C LEU A 51 -18.12 5.05 -13.89
N GLN A 52 -18.22 6.39 -13.74
CA GLN A 52 -18.97 7.25 -14.66
C GLN A 52 -18.35 7.30 -16.06
N ALA A 53 -17.02 7.42 -16.18
CA ALA A 53 -16.32 7.49 -17.45
C ALA A 53 -16.39 6.16 -18.24
N ASN A 54 -16.44 5.04 -17.55
CA ASN A 54 -16.58 3.70 -18.15
C ASN A 54 -18.06 3.26 -18.29
N ASN A 55 -19.02 4.12 -17.94
CA ASN A 55 -20.46 3.86 -18.01
C ASN A 55 -20.91 2.57 -17.27
N THR A 56 -20.23 2.24 -16.17
CA THR A 56 -20.44 1.03 -15.36
C THR A 56 -20.89 1.39 -13.95
N THR A 57 -21.87 0.65 -13.41
CA THR A 57 -22.31 0.84 -12.01
C THR A 57 -21.40 0.07 -11.05
N ILE A 58 -21.37 0.46 -9.77
CA ILE A 58 -20.55 -0.26 -8.78
C ILE A 58 -20.96 -1.73 -8.66
N GLU A 59 -22.26 -2.03 -8.80
CA GLU A 59 -22.79 -3.41 -8.80
C GLU A 59 -22.20 -4.27 -9.93
N GLN A 60 -21.99 -3.68 -11.11
CA GLN A 60 -21.46 -4.41 -12.28
C GLN A 60 -19.97 -4.76 -12.14
N VAL A 61 -19.25 -4.07 -11.26
CA VAL A 61 -17.82 -4.27 -11.04
C VAL A 61 -17.52 -5.18 -9.84
N GLU A 62 -18.55 -5.52 -9.05
CA GLU A 62 -18.46 -6.46 -7.91
C GLU A 62 -17.80 -7.80 -8.28
N PRO A 63 -18.24 -8.56 -9.30
CA PRO A 63 -17.62 -9.84 -9.64
C PRO A 63 -16.15 -9.69 -10.08
N ILE A 64 -15.80 -8.55 -10.70
CA ILE A 64 -14.43 -8.26 -11.14
C ILE A 64 -13.53 -7.94 -9.94
N ALA A 65 -14.04 -7.17 -8.97
CA ALA A 65 -13.30 -6.82 -7.76
C ALA A 65 -13.06 -8.04 -6.86
N LEU A 66 -14.07 -8.90 -6.71
CA LEU A 66 -13.96 -10.15 -5.96
C LEU A 66 -13.01 -11.14 -6.64
N ALA A 67 -13.08 -11.29 -7.97
CA ALA A 67 -12.16 -12.15 -8.74
C ALA A 67 -10.70 -11.69 -8.67
N LYS A 68 -10.48 -10.40 -8.42
CA LYS A 68 -9.15 -9.81 -8.20
C LYS A 68 -8.70 -9.84 -6.73
N GLY A 69 -9.44 -10.51 -5.86
CA GLY A 69 -9.04 -10.76 -4.47
C GLY A 69 -9.63 -9.82 -3.43
N MET A 70 -10.42 -8.79 -3.80
CA MET A 70 -11.09 -7.95 -2.80
C MET A 70 -12.09 -8.78 -1.98
N SER A 71 -12.07 -8.65 -0.66
CA SER A 71 -13.08 -9.31 0.18
C SER A 71 -14.47 -8.67 -0.01
N ALA A 72 -15.54 -9.46 0.11
CA ALA A 72 -16.93 -8.97 0.05
C ALA A 72 -17.22 -7.88 1.10
N THR A 73 -16.58 -7.97 2.26
CA THR A 73 -16.68 -6.96 3.34
C THR A 73 -16.03 -5.63 2.95
N GLU A 74 -14.86 -5.66 2.31
CA GLU A 74 -14.20 -4.43 1.83
C GLU A 74 -14.98 -3.84 0.65
N PHE A 75 -15.49 -4.67 -0.27
CA PHE A 75 -16.34 -4.19 -1.36
C PHE A 75 -17.64 -3.51 -0.85
N ALA A 76 -18.26 -4.07 0.19
CA ALA A 76 -19.42 -3.45 0.84
C ALA A 76 -19.09 -2.07 1.45
N LYS A 77 -17.92 -1.91 2.08
CA LYS A 77 -17.44 -0.60 2.54
C LYS A 77 -17.24 0.38 1.38
N LEU A 78 -16.71 -0.09 0.24
CA LEU A 78 -16.49 0.75 -0.94
C LEU A 78 -17.81 1.24 -1.52
N LYS A 79 -18.82 0.37 -1.59
CA LYS A 79 -20.18 0.70 -2.03
C LYS A 79 -20.81 1.80 -1.17
N VAL A 80 -20.64 1.68 0.15
CA VAL A 80 -21.09 2.71 1.13
C VAL A 80 -20.36 4.04 0.92
N ARG A 81 -19.02 4.01 0.77
CA ARG A 81 -18.24 5.26 0.54
C ARG A 81 -18.51 5.92 -0.81
N LEU A 82 -18.89 5.15 -1.84
CA LEU A 82 -19.31 5.67 -3.15
C LEU A 82 -20.74 6.23 -3.16
N GLY A 83 -21.48 6.07 -2.04
CA GLY A 83 -22.82 6.60 -1.86
C GLY A 83 -23.90 5.75 -2.52
N VAL A 84 -23.64 4.44 -2.72
CA VAL A 84 -24.61 3.52 -3.30
C VAL A 84 -25.28 2.71 -2.18
N PRO A 85 -26.61 2.77 -2.01
CA PRO A 85 -27.29 2.11 -0.92
C PRO A 85 -27.18 0.58 -1.03
N THR A 86 -26.75 -0.06 0.06
CA THR A 86 -26.64 -1.52 0.16
C THR A 86 -28.02 -2.11 0.39
N THR A 87 -28.64 -2.64 -0.66
CA THR A 87 -29.81 -3.53 -0.54
C THR A 87 -29.34 -4.89 -0.04
N THR A 88 -29.45 -5.13 1.25
CA THR A 88 -29.40 -6.48 1.81
C THR A 88 -30.61 -7.28 1.34
N THR A 89 -30.33 -8.42 0.74
CA THR A 89 -31.25 -9.49 0.35
C THR A 89 -32.09 -9.97 1.53
N ALA A 90 -33.41 -9.76 1.44
CA ALA A 90 -34.41 -10.54 2.16
C ALA A 90 -35.09 -11.49 1.17
N VAL A 91 -35.16 -12.78 1.54
CA VAL A 91 -36.00 -13.82 0.91
C VAL A 91 -37.48 -13.36 0.93
N PRO A 92 -38.28 -13.66 -0.11
CA PRO A 92 -39.33 -12.75 -0.57
C PRO A 92 -40.60 -12.88 0.28
N LYS A 93 -41.17 -11.73 0.66
CA LYS A 93 -42.59 -11.66 0.98
C LYS A 93 -43.34 -11.37 -0.32
N LYS A 94 -44.16 -12.34 -0.72
CA LYS A 94 -45.23 -12.19 -1.71
C LYS A 94 -46.01 -10.90 -1.45
N GLU A 95 -46.44 -10.30 -2.55
CA GLU A 95 -47.59 -9.39 -2.58
C GLU A 95 -48.71 -9.95 -1.69
N ASN A 96 -49.08 -9.17 -0.69
CA ASN A 96 -50.47 -8.95 -0.29
C ASN A 96 -50.58 -7.42 -0.30
N VAL A 97 -51.39 -6.85 -1.20
CA VAL A 97 -52.78 -6.49 -0.90
C VAL A 97 -52.80 -5.60 0.34
N GLU A 98 -53.35 -4.39 0.18
CA GLU A 98 -53.76 -3.52 1.27
C GLU A 98 -54.62 -4.30 2.29
N GLU A 99 -53.97 -4.94 3.25
CA GLU A 99 -54.58 -5.40 4.48
C GLU A 99 -54.21 -4.38 5.54
N ASN A 100 -55.24 -3.70 6.04
CA ASN A 100 -55.29 -2.96 7.30
C ASN A 100 -54.78 -3.84 8.45
N THR A 101 -53.47 -4.04 8.54
CA THR A 101 -52.84 -4.53 9.77
C THR A 101 -52.60 -3.30 10.61
N GLU A 102 -53.54 -2.99 11.50
CA GLU A 102 -53.34 -1.99 12.54
C GLU A 102 -52.02 -2.29 13.27
N GLU A 103 -50.98 -1.49 13.01
CA GLU A 103 -49.73 -1.56 13.76
C GLU A 103 -50.07 -1.43 15.25
N LEU A 104 -49.84 -2.50 16.01
CA LEU A 104 -49.98 -2.57 17.48
C LEU A 104 -48.89 -1.76 18.22
N THR A 105 -48.43 -0.66 17.62
CA THR A 105 -47.43 0.25 18.20
C THR A 105 -48.06 1.61 18.41
N ARG A 106 -47.71 2.26 19.54
CA ARG A 106 -48.15 3.62 19.83
C ARG A 106 -47.78 4.54 18.68
N LYS A 107 -48.78 5.24 18.13
CA LYS A 107 -48.59 6.22 17.07
C LYS A 107 -48.04 7.51 17.66
N GLN A 108 -47.16 8.18 16.91
CA GLN A 108 -46.64 9.50 17.24
C GLN A 108 -46.48 10.30 15.94
N ASP A 109 -46.69 11.61 16.01
CA ASP A 109 -46.42 12.50 14.88
C ASP A 109 -44.94 12.44 14.48
N LYS A 110 -44.67 12.54 13.17
CA LYS A 110 -43.31 12.52 12.63
C LYS A 110 -42.53 13.75 13.11
N ILE A 111 -41.57 13.54 14.01
CA ILE A 111 -40.67 14.57 14.49
C ILE A 111 -39.55 14.79 13.47
N VAL A 112 -39.32 16.03 13.05
CA VAL A 112 -38.20 16.40 12.17
C VAL A 112 -37.23 17.29 12.95
N ASN A 113 -36.14 16.71 13.44
CA ASN A 113 -35.02 17.43 14.05
C ASN A 113 -33.77 17.22 13.19
N LYS A 114 -33.11 18.29 12.73
CA LYS A 114 -31.92 18.20 11.87
C LYS A 114 -30.64 18.27 12.71
N LYS A 115 -29.96 17.13 12.89
CA LYS A 115 -28.66 17.06 13.57
C LYS A 115 -27.53 17.47 12.62
N VAL A 116 -26.56 18.23 13.12
CA VAL A 116 -25.32 18.58 12.38
C VAL A 116 -24.15 17.87 13.07
N LYS A 117 -23.31 17.18 12.29
CA LYS A 117 -22.11 16.50 12.80
C LYS A 117 -21.07 17.54 13.21
N ASP A 118 -20.62 17.46 14.46
CA ASP A 118 -19.56 18.32 15.00
C ASP A 118 -18.22 17.57 15.02
N THR A 119 -17.14 18.24 14.62
CA THR A 119 -15.78 17.68 14.49
C THR A 119 -14.79 18.28 15.49
N LEU A 120 -15.21 19.21 16.35
CA LEU A 120 -14.28 20.10 17.06
C LEU A 120 -13.91 19.68 18.50
N ASN A 121 -14.53 18.65 19.09
CA ASN A 121 -14.53 18.50 20.56
C ASN A 121 -14.10 17.13 21.13
N SER A 122 -13.44 16.26 20.37
CA SER A 122 -13.22 14.85 20.74
C SER A 122 -12.33 14.58 21.97
N LEU A 123 -11.83 15.61 22.66
CA LEU A 123 -10.96 15.46 23.84
C LEU A 123 -11.69 15.73 25.17
N VAL A 124 -12.90 16.30 25.17
CA VAL A 124 -13.64 16.56 26.43
C VAL A 124 -14.40 15.31 26.84
N PHE A 125 -14.12 14.78 28.03
CA PHE A 125 -14.79 13.58 28.52
C PHE A 125 -16.32 13.78 28.62
N GLY A 126 -17.04 12.93 27.91
CA GLY A 126 -18.49 12.91 27.78
C GLY A 126 -19.02 13.49 26.47
N SER A 127 -18.20 14.18 25.68
CA SER A 127 -18.64 14.69 24.37
C SER A 127 -18.91 13.56 23.38
N GLU A 128 -18.19 12.45 23.51
CA GLU A 128 -18.29 11.28 22.63
C GLU A 128 -19.70 10.67 22.59
N LEU A 129 -20.51 10.86 23.63
CA LEU A 129 -21.89 10.39 23.69
C LEU A 129 -22.79 11.08 22.65
N PHE A 130 -22.42 12.30 22.26
CA PHE A 130 -23.26 13.19 21.44
C PHE A 130 -22.72 13.37 20.01
N ASP A 131 -21.47 13.01 19.77
CA ASP A 131 -20.76 13.20 18.50
C ASP A 131 -21.14 12.16 17.42
N ASN A 132 -21.82 11.07 17.79
CA ASN A 132 -22.27 10.07 16.82
C ASN A 132 -23.64 10.45 16.18
N PRO A 133 -23.73 10.67 14.86
CA PRO A 133 -25.00 10.97 14.18
C PRO A 133 -25.89 9.74 13.98
N THR A 134 -25.38 8.51 14.12
CA THR A 134 -26.16 7.27 13.92
C THR A 134 -26.73 6.68 15.21
N LEU A 135 -26.24 7.12 16.38
CA LEU A 135 -26.91 6.79 17.65
C LEU A 135 -28.30 7.43 17.64
N ASN A 136 -29.32 6.69 18.07
CA ASN A 136 -30.65 7.24 18.33
C ASN A 136 -31.02 6.94 19.80
N PHE A 137 -31.21 7.99 20.57
CA PHE A 137 -31.88 7.88 21.87
C PHE A 137 -33.37 8.17 21.65
N GLU A 138 -34.04 7.41 20.81
CA GLU A 138 -35.50 7.53 20.70
C GLU A 138 -36.17 6.76 21.84
N PRO A 139 -37.20 7.33 22.50
CA PRO A 139 -37.96 6.61 23.52
C PRO A 139 -38.57 5.33 22.94
N ASN A 140 -38.46 4.22 23.67
CA ASN A 140 -39.01 2.95 23.21
C ASN A 140 -40.56 2.97 23.23
N LEU A 141 -41.16 3.18 22.06
CA LEU A 141 -42.62 3.23 21.88
C LEU A 141 -43.31 1.85 21.99
N LYS A 142 -42.54 0.75 22.04
CA LYS A 142 -43.04 -0.62 22.18
C LYS A 142 -43.21 -1.08 23.62
N LEU A 143 -42.87 -0.24 24.61
CA LEU A 143 -43.08 -0.57 26.02
C LEU A 143 -44.58 -0.64 26.35
N ALA A 144 -44.91 -1.29 27.46
CA ALA A 144 -46.26 -1.21 28.03
C ALA A 144 -46.58 0.25 28.44
N THR A 145 -47.87 0.60 28.51
CA THR A 145 -48.29 1.95 28.93
C THR A 145 -47.76 2.23 30.35
N PRO A 146 -46.91 3.26 30.55
CA PRO A 146 -46.41 3.56 31.88
C PRO A 146 -47.58 3.99 32.78
N VAL A 147 -47.78 3.29 33.90
CA VAL A 147 -48.88 3.56 34.84
C VAL A 147 -48.83 4.99 35.40
N ASN A 148 -47.62 5.56 35.52
CA ASN A 148 -47.35 6.91 35.99
C ASN A 148 -47.34 7.97 34.87
N TYR A 149 -47.66 7.62 33.63
CA TYR A 149 -47.76 8.58 32.54
C TYR A 149 -48.89 9.59 32.82
N ILE A 150 -48.60 10.89 32.70
CA ILE A 150 -49.58 11.96 32.96
C ILE A 150 -50.28 12.34 31.65
N LEU A 151 -51.57 12.06 31.59
CA LEU A 151 -52.43 12.39 30.45
C LEU A 151 -52.57 13.89 30.24
N GLY A 152 -52.75 14.28 29.00
CA GLY A 152 -52.96 15.66 28.59
C GLY A 152 -53.51 15.75 27.17
N PRO A 153 -53.86 16.97 26.72
CA PRO A 153 -54.40 17.19 25.39
C PRO A 153 -53.53 16.60 24.27
N GLY A 154 -54.16 15.96 23.29
CA GLY A 154 -53.48 15.34 22.15
C GLY A 154 -52.99 13.90 22.37
N ASP A 155 -53.10 13.36 23.60
CA ASP A 155 -53.00 11.91 23.82
C ASP A 155 -54.24 11.20 23.29
N GLU A 156 -54.13 9.91 23.00
CA GLU A 156 -55.26 9.05 22.62
C GLU A 156 -55.22 7.77 23.45
N LEU A 157 -56.36 7.43 24.04
CA LEU A 157 -56.55 6.23 24.85
C LEU A 157 -57.23 5.15 24.01
N GLN A 158 -56.64 3.96 23.98
CA GLN A 158 -57.38 2.75 23.61
C GLN A 158 -58.19 2.29 24.81
N ILE A 159 -59.51 2.28 24.69
CA ILE A 159 -60.41 1.72 25.70
C ILE A 159 -61.01 0.45 25.12
N SER A 160 -60.79 -0.66 25.82
CA SER A 160 -61.28 -1.98 25.45
C SER A 160 -62.12 -2.55 26.59
N VAL A 161 -63.38 -2.87 26.31
CA VAL A 161 -64.28 -3.59 27.20
C VAL A 161 -64.54 -4.94 26.56
N TYR A 162 -64.30 -6.00 27.32
CA TYR A 162 -64.40 -7.39 26.85
C TYR A 162 -65.08 -8.27 27.92
N GLY A 163 -65.70 -9.36 27.49
CA GLY A 163 -66.52 -10.23 28.34
C GLY A 163 -67.94 -10.33 27.77
N VAL A 164 -68.95 -10.02 28.59
CA VAL A 164 -70.36 -10.01 28.13
C VAL A 164 -70.68 -8.77 27.27
N GLN A 165 -70.02 -7.64 27.55
CA GLN A 165 -70.14 -6.41 26.78
C GLN A 165 -68.87 -6.20 25.96
N GLU A 166 -69.03 -5.90 24.67
CA GLU A 166 -67.94 -5.52 23.78
C GLU A 166 -67.99 -4.02 23.51
N PHE A 167 -66.86 -3.33 23.71
CA PHE A 167 -66.64 -1.95 23.29
C PHE A 167 -65.16 -1.75 23.04
N ASN A 168 -64.78 -1.27 21.87
CA ASN A 168 -63.38 -0.99 21.56
C ASN A 168 -63.29 0.33 20.79
N ALA A 169 -62.61 1.31 21.37
CA ALA A 169 -62.48 2.63 20.75
C ALA A 169 -61.16 3.31 21.11
N SER A 170 -60.57 3.99 20.14
CA SER A 170 -59.49 4.95 20.34
C SER A 170 -60.10 6.33 20.58
N ILE A 171 -59.92 6.87 21.79
CA ILE A 171 -60.57 8.10 22.23
C ILE A 171 -59.51 9.17 22.48
N PRO A 172 -59.49 10.26 21.71
CA PRO A 172 -58.56 11.35 21.93
C PRO A 172 -58.93 12.14 23.19
N VAL A 173 -57.90 12.59 23.90
CA VAL A 173 -58.03 13.56 24.99
C VAL A 173 -58.17 14.95 24.36
N THR A 174 -59.33 15.58 24.57
CA THR A 174 -59.63 16.90 23.98
C THR A 174 -58.73 18.00 24.55
N MET A 175 -58.77 19.19 23.93
CA MET A 175 -58.05 20.38 24.40
C MET A 175 -58.47 20.80 25.82
N GLU A 176 -59.72 20.54 26.18
CA GLU A 176 -60.28 20.76 27.53
C GLU A 176 -59.89 19.63 28.51
N GLY A 177 -59.12 18.64 28.06
CA GLY A 177 -58.59 17.58 28.90
C GLY A 177 -59.60 16.49 29.26
N LYS A 178 -60.59 16.25 28.39
CA LYS A 178 -61.66 15.28 28.60
C LYS A 178 -61.60 14.15 27.57
N VAL A 179 -62.14 12.99 27.92
CA VAL A 179 -62.44 11.90 26.99
C VAL A 179 -63.96 11.72 26.93
N THR A 180 -64.48 11.50 25.73
CA THR A 180 -65.92 11.32 25.50
C THR A 180 -66.18 9.88 25.12
N ILE A 181 -66.92 9.16 25.97
CA ILE A 181 -67.27 7.75 25.74
C ILE A 181 -68.76 7.69 25.41
N GLN A 182 -69.11 6.98 24.34
CA GLN A 182 -70.50 6.82 23.91
C GLN A 182 -71.35 6.24 25.06
N ASN A 183 -72.55 6.79 25.28
CA ASN A 183 -73.50 6.43 26.35
C ASN A 183 -73.03 6.68 27.80
N VAL A 184 -71.74 6.93 28.05
CA VAL A 184 -71.18 7.24 29.38
C VAL A 184 -70.99 8.73 29.60
N GLY A 185 -70.69 9.49 28.54
CA GLY A 185 -70.50 10.94 28.59
C GLY A 185 -69.04 11.38 28.69
N GLN A 186 -68.83 12.63 29.12
CA GLN A 186 -67.50 13.24 29.20
C GLN A 186 -66.81 13.00 30.55
N ILE A 187 -65.56 12.57 30.52
CA ILE A 187 -64.75 12.29 31.71
C ILE A 187 -63.47 13.12 31.66
N SER A 188 -63.22 13.94 32.68
CA SER A 188 -61.98 14.70 32.79
C SER A 188 -60.81 13.80 33.20
N VAL A 189 -59.74 13.80 32.41
CA VAL A 189 -58.56 12.92 32.58
C VAL A 189 -57.21 13.66 32.49
N SER A 190 -57.18 14.90 31.99
CA SER A 190 -55.93 15.69 31.90
C SER A 190 -55.33 15.92 33.28
N GLY A 191 -54.00 15.79 33.37
CA GLY A 191 -53.25 15.86 34.62
C GLY A 191 -53.31 14.60 35.49
N MET A 192 -54.10 13.59 35.12
CA MET A 192 -54.16 12.30 35.83
C MET A 192 -53.10 11.35 35.30
N THR A 193 -52.61 10.46 36.18
CA THR A 193 -51.83 9.30 35.73
C THR A 193 -52.73 8.33 34.96
N ILE A 194 -52.14 7.51 34.10
CA ILE A 194 -52.90 6.44 33.40
C ILE A 194 -53.64 5.56 34.40
N GLU A 195 -53.03 5.23 35.52
CA GLU A 195 -53.67 4.44 36.57
C GLU A 195 -54.90 5.14 37.15
N ALA A 196 -54.77 6.42 37.55
CA ALA A 196 -55.87 7.19 38.12
C ALA A 196 -57.01 7.41 37.10
N ALA A 197 -56.65 7.71 35.86
CA ALA A 197 -57.60 7.85 34.76
C ALA A 197 -58.31 6.52 34.48
N SER A 198 -57.61 5.39 34.53
CA SER A 198 -58.18 4.07 34.31
C SER A 198 -59.24 3.73 35.34
N GLN A 199 -58.97 3.99 36.62
CA GLN A 199 -59.94 3.79 37.70
C GLN A 199 -61.17 4.69 37.52
N LYS A 200 -60.95 5.97 37.18
CA LYS A 200 -62.04 6.93 36.97
C LYS A 200 -62.92 6.55 35.79
N ILE A 201 -62.33 6.15 34.67
CA ILE A 201 -63.03 5.71 33.46
C ILE A 201 -63.80 4.42 33.74
N LYS A 202 -63.17 3.42 34.36
CA LYS A 202 -63.81 2.16 34.73
C LYS A 202 -65.03 2.40 35.64
N GLY A 203 -64.90 3.27 36.63
CA GLY A 203 -66.00 3.66 37.52
C GLY A 203 -67.14 4.38 36.80
N ALA A 204 -66.85 5.21 35.79
CA ALA A 204 -67.88 5.87 34.98
C ALA A 204 -68.63 4.87 34.08
N ILE A 205 -67.91 3.95 33.44
CA ILE A 205 -68.50 2.89 32.61
C ILE A 205 -69.40 1.98 33.45
N ALA A 206 -68.95 1.60 34.66
CA ALA A 206 -69.71 0.73 35.56
C ALA A 206 -71.06 1.31 36.02
N ARG A 207 -71.23 2.64 36.00
CA ARG A 207 -72.52 3.29 36.34
C ARG A 207 -73.58 3.14 35.26
N VAL A 208 -73.16 2.95 34.02
CA VAL A 208 -74.05 2.85 32.85
C VAL A 208 -74.23 1.39 32.42
N TYR A 209 -73.18 0.58 32.54
CA TYR A 209 -73.17 -0.82 32.14
C TYR A 209 -73.07 -1.75 33.35
N SER A 210 -74.19 -2.39 33.72
CA SER A 210 -74.27 -3.30 34.88
C SER A 210 -73.33 -4.50 34.78
N THR A 211 -72.99 -4.96 33.57
CA THR A 211 -72.05 -6.07 33.34
C THR A 211 -70.61 -5.74 33.74
N VAL A 212 -70.22 -4.46 33.69
CA VAL A 212 -68.91 -3.99 34.18
C VAL A 212 -68.93 -3.88 35.71
N GLN A 213 -70.07 -3.50 36.29
CA GLN A 213 -70.25 -3.45 37.75
C GLN A 213 -70.27 -4.85 38.39
N SER A 214 -70.91 -5.83 37.74
CA SER A 214 -70.97 -7.23 38.21
C SER A 214 -69.67 -8.03 37.97
N GLY A 215 -68.71 -7.46 37.22
CA GLY A 215 -67.43 -8.11 36.88
C GLY A 215 -67.51 -9.09 35.71
N GLN A 216 -68.67 -9.22 35.07
CA GLN A 216 -68.86 -10.03 33.86
C GLN A 216 -68.18 -9.44 32.61
N SER A 217 -67.87 -8.14 32.64
CA SER A 217 -67.09 -7.43 31.63
C SER A 217 -65.92 -6.70 32.28
N GLN A 218 -64.73 -6.80 31.68
CA GLN A 218 -63.52 -6.10 32.14
C GLN A 218 -63.20 -4.90 31.24
N VAL A 219 -62.56 -3.87 31.81
CA VAL A 219 -62.15 -2.65 31.11
C VAL A 219 -60.63 -2.55 31.11
N GLY A 220 -60.02 -2.62 29.94
CA GLY A 220 -58.61 -2.35 29.68
C GLY A 220 -58.41 -0.97 29.04
N ILE A 221 -57.45 -0.20 29.56
CA ILE A 221 -57.13 1.14 29.08
C ILE A 221 -55.62 1.22 28.82
N SER A 222 -55.23 1.65 27.63
CA SER A 222 -53.83 1.84 27.23
C SER A 222 -53.67 3.10 26.38
N LEU A 223 -52.44 3.60 26.23
CA LEU A 223 -52.17 4.69 25.28
C LEU A 223 -52.05 4.14 23.86
N SER A 224 -52.85 4.64 22.92
CA SER A 224 -52.74 4.36 21.48
C SER A 224 -51.89 5.42 20.76
N ARG A 225 -51.98 6.69 21.18
CA ARG A 225 -51.17 7.80 20.67
C ARG A 225 -50.65 8.63 21.84
N ILE A 226 -49.39 9.07 21.73
CA ILE A 226 -48.78 9.97 22.71
C ILE A 226 -48.56 11.35 22.10
N ARG A 227 -48.77 12.39 22.91
CA ARG A 227 -48.58 13.78 22.48
C ARG A 227 -47.11 14.14 22.31
N THR A 228 -46.86 15.08 21.41
CA THR A 228 -45.57 15.77 21.27
C THR A 228 -45.51 16.93 22.25
N ILE A 229 -44.40 17.06 22.98
CA ILE A 229 -44.12 18.18 23.87
C ILE A 229 -43.03 19.07 23.28
N LYS A 230 -43.02 20.35 23.65
CA LYS A 230 -41.97 21.30 23.28
C LYS A 230 -41.07 21.57 24.48
N VAL A 231 -39.76 21.44 24.27
CA VAL A 231 -38.74 21.79 25.26
C VAL A 231 -37.72 22.75 24.67
N THR A 232 -37.11 23.57 25.51
CA THR A 232 -36.09 24.54 25.08
C THR A 232 -34.72 24.12 25.59
N LEU A 233 -33.72 24.09 24.70
CA LEU A 233 -32.32 23.84 25.05
C LEU A 233 -31.52 25.13 24.89
N ILE A 234 -30.80 25.51 25.95
CA ILE A 234 -29.87 26.65 25.94
C ILE A 234 -28.48 26.21 26.42
N GLY A 235 -27.43 26.69 25.74
CA GLY A 235 -26.04 26.31 26.02
C GLY A 235 -25.59 24.96 25.44
N SER A 236 -26.45 24.27 24.70
CA SER A 236 -26.10 23.08 23.90
C SER A 236 -25.32 23.45 22.63
N LYS A 237 -24.76 22.45 21.93
CA LYS A 237 -24.13 22.67 20.62
C LYS A 237 -25.11 23.21 19.58
N GLN A 238 -26.35 22.71 19.62
CA GLN A 238 -27.47 23.17 18.80
C GLN A 238 -28.57 23.71 19.73
N PRO A 239 -28.49 24.97 20.18
CA PRO A 239 -29.52 25.56 21.03
C PRO A 239 -30.80 25.83 20.23
N GLY A 240 -31.96 25.71 20.89
CA GLY A 240 -33.25 25.93 20.24
C GLY A 240 -34.43 25.23 20.91
N ASN A 241 -35.60 25.35 20.29
CA ASN A 241 -36.81 24.65 20.70
C ASN A 241 -36.91 23.32 19.96
N TYR A 242 -37.17 22.25 20.70
CA TYR A 242 -37.26 20.90 20.18
C TYR A 242 -38.64 20.31 20.44
N SER A 243 -39.23 19.73 19.40
CA SER A 243 -40.42 18.89 19.52
C SER A 243 -39.97 17.46 19.80
N ILE A 244 -40.41 16.89 20.91
CA ILE A 244 -40.03 15.54 21.35
C ILE A 244 -41.24 14.78 21.90
N SER A 245 -41.09 13.46 22.02
CA SER A 245 -42.10 12.60 22.67
C SER A 245 -42.34 13.02 24.12
N SER A 246 -43.58 12.94 24.60
CA SER A 246 -43.92 13.08 26.02
C SER A 246 -43.27 12.03 26.93
N LEU A 247 -42.71 10.96 26.36
CA LEU A 247 -41.93 9.94 27.07
C LEU A 247 -40.42 10.22 27.07
N ALA A 248 -39.98 11.29 26.42
CA ALA A 248 -38.57 11.64 26.34
C ALA A 248 -38.03 12.13 27.69
N THR A 249 -36.75 11.87 27.90
CA THR A 249 -35.98 12.29 29.06
C THR A 249 -34.97 13.36 28.68
N VAL A 250 -34.33 13.93 29.71
CA VAL A 250 -33.26 14.91 29.55
C VAL A 250 -32.12 14.41 28.65
N TYR A 251 -31.76 13.13 28.70
CA TYR A 251 -30.71 12.59 27.83
C TYR A 251 -31.12 12.53 26.36
N ASN A 252 -32.38 12.18 26.05
CA ASN A 252 -32.89 12.22 24.68
C ASN A 252 -32.81 13.65 24.11
N ALA A 253 -33.22 14.63 24.91
CA ALA A 253 -33.18 16.03 24.51
C ALA A 253 -31.75 16.58 24.36
N LEU A 254 -30.85 16.28 25.31
CA LEU A 254 -29.43 16.64 25.19
C LEU A 254 -28.81 16.03 23.93
N PHE A 255 -29.15 14.79 23.60
CA PHE A 255 -28.66 14.15 22.39
C PHE A 255 -29.13 14.85 21.10
N LEU A 256 -30.41 15.22 21.05
CA LEU A 256 -30.96 16.01 19.94
C LEU A 256 -30.28 17.37 19.82
N GLY A 257 -29.96 18.00 20.94
CA GLY A 257 -29.21 19.27 21.00
C GLY A 257 -27.71 19.16 20.73
N GLY A 258 -27.18 17.96 20.44
CA GLY A 258 -25.76 17.71 20.24
C GLY A 258 -24.91 17.75 21.52
N GLY A 259 -25.54 17.68 22.69
CA GLY A 259 -24.88 17.76 23.99
C GLY A 259 -24.49 19.19 24.39
N PRO A 260 -23.75 19.35 25.50
CA PRO A 260 -23.17 20.63 25.90
C PRO A 260 -22.32 21.29 24.82
N GLY A 261 -22.45 22.62 24.69
CA GLY A 261 -21.62 23.42 23.78
C GLY A 261 -20.12 23.38 24.14
N LYS A 262 -19.27 24.05 23.36
CA LYS A 262 -17.79 24.08 23.56
C LYS A 262 -17.38 24.35 25.01
N ASN A 263 -18.03 25.35 25.62
CA ASN A 263 -17.79 25.77 27.00
C ASN A 263 -18.85 25.25 27.98
N GLY A 264 -19.81 24.43 27.52
CA GLY A 264 -20.88 23.91 28.35
C GLY A 264 -20.38 22.89 29.37
N SER A 265 -20.99 22.89 30.55
CA SER A 265 -20.75 21.91 31.60
C SER A 265 -21.38 20.56 31.24
N TYR A 266 -20.66 19.48 31.48
CA TYR A 266 -21.19 18.11 31.41
C TYR A 266 -21.72 17.62 32.77
N ARG A 267 -21.48 18.39 33.84
CA ARG A 267 -21.68 17.95 35.23
C ARG A 267 -22.64 18.81 36.06
N ASN A 268 -23.03 19.97 35.56
CA ASN A 268 -23.96 20.91 36.18
C ASN A 268 -25.03 21.37 35.17
N ILE A 269 -25.60 20.43 34.42
CA ILE A 269 -26.73 20.69 33.52
C ILE A 269 -27.99 20.86 34.37
N GLU A 270 -28.85 21.82 34.03
CA GLU A 270 -30.02 22.16 34.83
C GLU A 270 -31.30 21.95 34.03
N LEU A 271 -32.23 21.18 34.60
CA LEU A 271 -33.60 21.10 34.12
C LEU A 271 -34.44 22.12 34.89
N LEU A 272 -34.98 23.11 34.20
CA LEU A 272 -35.88 24.11 34.73
C LEU A 272 -37.33 23.74 34.37
N ARG A 273 -38.20 23.80 35.37
CA ARG A 273 -39.64 23.57 35.24
C ARG A 273 -40.37 24.66 36.00
N ASN A 274 -41.31 25.34 35.35
CA ASN A 274 -42.03 26.50 35.91
C ASN A 274 -41.05 27.58 36.45
N ASN A 275 -40.00 27.89 35.68
CA ASN A 275 -38.94 28.85 36.04
C ASN A 275 -38.14 28.55 37.32
N LYS A 276 -38.19 27.31 37.83
CA LYS A 276 -37.38 26.86 38.97
C LYS A 276 -36.50 25.69 38.55
N VAL A 277 -35.30 25.59 39.14
CA VAL A 277 -34.42 24.44 38.94
C VAL A 277 -35.09 23.22 39.57
N TYR A 278 -35.56 22.31 38.72
CA TYR A 278 -36.18 21.05 39.14
C TYR A 278 -35.12 20.02 39.51
N LYS A 279 -34.08 19.89 38.68
CA LYS A 279 -32.99 18.95 38.91
C LYS A 279 -31.69 19.40 38.26
N LYS A 280 -30.56 19.06 38.90
CA LYS A 280 -29.22 19.13 38.31
C LYS A 280 -28.81 17.75 37.79
N ILE A 281 -28.20 17.71 36.62
CA ILE A 281 -27.83 16.51 35.89
C ILE A 281 -26.32 16.47 35.76
N ASP A 282 -25.71 15.36 36.22
CA ASP A 282 -24.29 15.07 36.03
C ASP A 282 -24.13 13.86 35.10
N ILE A 283 -23.62 14.09 33.89
CA ILE A 283 -23.41 13.02 32.90
C ILE A 283 -22.29 12.07 33.35
N TYR A 284 -21.35 12.52 34.20
CA TYR A 284 -20.24 11.65 34.64
C TYR A 284 -20.74 10.48 35.48
N ASN A 285 -21.82 10.65 36.25
CA ASN A 285 -22.43 9.56 37.01
C ASN A 285 -22.88 8.40 36.09
N PHE A 286 -23.42 8.75 34.92
CA PHE A 286 -23.80 7.77 33.91
C PHE A 286 -22.59 7.17 33.21
N LEU A 287 -21.63 7.99 32.78
CA LEU A 287 -20.47 7.53 32.00
C LEU A 287 -19.51 6.64 32.80
N VAL A 288 -19.37 6.90 34.10
CA VAL A 288 -18.43 6.20 34.98
C VAL A 288 -19.11 5.01 35.67
N ASN A 289 -20.34 5.19 36.17
CA ASN A 289 -21.01 4.21 37.03
C ASN A 289 -22.28 3.60 36.41
N GLY A 290 -22.67 4.01 35.20
CA GLY A 290 -23.95 3.59 34.59
C GLY A 290 -25.19 4.12 35.34
N ASN A 291 -25.03 5.07 36.26
CA ASN A 291 -26.12 5.56 37.10
C ASN A 291 -27.06 6.49 36.30
N GLN A 292 -28.32 6.08 36.15
CA GLN A 292 -29.34 6.84 35.42
C GLN A 292 -30.25 7.70 36.32
N SER A 293 -29.93 7.88 37.60
CA SER A 293 -30.78 8.64 38.54
C SER A 293 -31.12 10.05 38.05
N ASP A 294 -30.22 10.66 37.28
CA ASP A 294 -30.37 12.01 36.73
C ASP A 294 -31.15 12.06 35.41
N ASN A 295 -31.42 10.90 34.81
CA ASN A 295 -32.14 10.78 33.55
C ASN A 295 -33.66 10.88 33.75
N VAL A 296 -34.15 12.09 34.04
CA VAL A 296 -35.57 12.35 34.34
C VAL A 296 -36.41 12.64 33.09
N GLY A 297 -37.69 12.25 33.14
CA GLY A 297 -38.68 12.55 32.10
C GLY A 297 -39.01 14.05 31.98
N LEU A 298 -39.18 14.49 30.75
CA LEU A 298 -39.46 15.89 30.40
C LEU A 298 -40.97 16.17 30.36
N LYS A 299 -41.32 17.43 30.58
CA LYS A 299 -42.68 17.97 30.46
C LYS A 299 -42.69 19.13 29.47
N ASP A 300 -43.89 19.46 29.02
CA ASP A 300 -44.08 20.59 28.11
C ASP A 300 -43.58 21.90 28.75
N ASN A 301 -42.89 22.71 27.95
CA ASN A 301 -42.23 23.96 28.34
C ASN A 301 -41.09 23.82 29.35
N ASP A 302 -40.55 22.60 29.57
CA ASP A 302 -39.30 22.44 30.29
C ASP A 302 -38.14 23.13 29.53
N VAL A 303 -37.22 23.73 30.30
CA VAL A 303 -36.01 24.36 29.76
C VAL A 303 -34.79 23.62 30.29
N ILE A 304 -33.97 23.09 29.40
CA ILE A 304 -32.68 22.50 29.74
C ILE A 304 -31.61 23.57 29.54
N ARG A 305 -31.07 24.06 30.65
CA ARG A 305 -29.98 25.04 30.68
C ARG A 305 -28.66 24.34 30.91
N ILE A 306 -27.69 24.62 30.04
CA ILE A 306 -26.31 24.14 30.16
C ILE A 306 -25.41 25.34 30.48
N PRO A 307 -25.09 25.58 31.77
CA PRO A 307 -24.13 26.60 32.16
C PRO A 307 -22.73 26.30 31.62
N VAL A 308 -21.85 27.31 31.68
CA VAL A 308 -20.43 27.10 31.38
C VAL A 308 -19.76 26.23 32.45
N TYR A 309 -18.74 25.46 32.07
CA TYR A 309 -17.92 24.71 33.04
C TYR A 309 -17.22 25.66 34.01
N THR A 310 -17.03 25.22 35.26
CA THR A 310 -16.28 25.99 36.27
C THR A 310 -14.80 25.66 36.25
N GLN A 311 -14.46 24.39 36.10
CA GLN A 311 -13.10 23.89 36.21
C GLN A 311 -12.87 22.71 35.27
N ARG A 312 -11.86 22.83 34.40
CA ARG A 312 -11.38 21.74 33.55
C ARG A 312 -9.88 21.53 33.73
N VAL A 313 -9.46 20.28 33.62
CA VAL A 313 -8.06 19.86 33.70
C VAL A 313 -7.76 18.89 32.58
N THR A 314 -6.50 18.78 32.18
CA THR A 314 -6.07 17.87 31.11
C THR A 314 -5.24 16.73 31.70
N VAL A 315 -5.50 15.50 31.28
CA VAL A 315 -4.70 14.32 31.63
C VAL A 315 -4.11 13.74 30.35
N GLU A 316 -2.80 13.60 30.31
CA GLU A 316 -2.01 13.14 29.17
C GLU A 316 -1.07 12.00 29.59
N GLY A 317 -0.59 11.23 28.61
CA GLY A 317 0.41 10.19 28.83
C GLY A 317 -0.21 8.82 29.15
N GLN A 318 0.42 8.08 30.05
CA GLN A 318 0.15 6.67 30.35
C GLN A 318 -1.09 6.45 31.24
N VAL A 319 -2.24 6.95 30.80
CA VAL A 319 -3.57 6.63 31.35
C VAL A 319 -4.40 5.87 30.33
N LYS A 320 -5.42 5.15 30.80
CA LYS A 320 -6.31 4.42 29.87
C LYS A 320 -7.15 5.35 29.02
N ARG A 321 -7.50 6.51 29.56
CA ARG A 321 -8.30 7.52 28.86
C ARG A 321 -7.69 8.92 29.02
N PRO A 322 -6.80 9.34 28.11
CA PRO A 322 -6.31 10.72 28.08
C PRO A 322 -7.40 11.67 27.59
N GLY A 323 -7.40 12.91 28.06
CA GLY A 323 -8.40 13.90 27.68
C GLY A 323 -8.54 15.06 28.66
N ILE A 324 -9.59 15.84 28.45
CA ILE A 324 -9.97 17.01 29.26
C ILE A 324 -11.17 16.63 30.12
N PHE A 325 -11.04 16.82 31.43
CA PHE A 325 -12.02 16.41 32.43
C PHE A 325 -12.53 17.63 33.19
N GLU A 326 -13.84 17.64 33.48
CA GLU A 326 -14.46 18.64 34.32
C GLU A 326 -14.48 18.19 35.79
N MET A 327 -13.92 19.03 36.66
CA MET A 327 -13.79 18.74 38.10
C MET A 327 -14.79 19.58 38.90
N LYS A 328 -15.39 18.99 39.93
CA LYS A 328 -16.19 19.68 40.94
C LYS A 328 -15.31 20.12 42.11
N ALA A 329 -15.77 21.15 42.83
CA ALA A 329 -15.11 21.60 44.04
C ALA A 329 -15.04 20.46 45.08
N GLY A 330 -13.83 20.18 45.57
CA GLY A 330 -13.58 19.14 46.58
C GLY A 330 -13.11 17.80 46.00
N GLU A 331 -13.27 17.55 44.70
CA GLU A 331 -12.72 16.36 44.05
C GLU A 331 -11.19 16.39 44.00
N THR A 332 -10.60 15.20 43.96
CA THR A 332 -9.17 14.95 44.10
C THR A 332 -8.56 14.43 42.81
N PHE A 333 -7.23 14.31 42.77
CA PHE A 333 -6.54 13.65 41.66
C PHE A 333 -6.97 12.17 41.52
N LYS A 334 -7.33 11.49 42.61
CA LYS A 334 -7.86 10.13 42.57
C LYS A 334 -9.20 10.05 41.81
N ASP A 335 -10.07 11.03 41.99
CA ASP A 335 -11.35 11.12 41.25
C ASP A 335 -11.09 11.37 39.76
N LEU A 336 -10.18 12.29 39.45
CA LEU A 336 -9.72 12.54 38.08
C LEU A 336 -9.17 11.27 37.42
N LEU A 337 -8.33 10.53 38.14
CA LEU A 337 -7.77 9.27 37.65
C LEU A 337 -8.87 8.22 37.43
N THR A 338 -9.92 8.22 38.24
CA THR A 338 -11.09 7.36 38.05
C THR A 338 -11.83 7.72 36.75
N PHE A 339 -12.02 9.02 36.47
CA PHE A 339 -12.59 9.46 35.19
C PHE A 339 -11.71 9.10 33.99
N ALA A 340 -10.39 9.17 34.15
CA ALA A 340 -9.40 8.71 33.18
C ALA A 340 -9.26 7.17 33.10
N SER A 341 -10.12 6.42 33.82
CA SER A 341 -10.13 4.95 33.89
C SER A 341 -8.83 4.31 34.43
N GLY A 342 -8.04 5.07 35.19
CA GLY A 342 -6.80 4.61 35.79
C GLY A 342 -5.57 4.76 34.89
N PHE A 343 -4.42 4.38 35.46
CA PHE A 343 -3.17 4.22 34.72
C PHE A 343 -3.25 3.04 33.74
N ASN A 344 -2.50 3.10 32.65
CA ASN A 344 -2.25 1.93 31.80
C ASN A 344 -1.03 1.13 32.31
N GLU A 345 -0.71 0.02 31.66
CA GLU A 345 0.30 -0.95 32.07
C GLU A 345 1.74 -0.42 31.99
N PHE A 346 1.96 0.70 31.29
CA PHE A 346 3.28 1.30 31.10
C PHE A 346 3.49 2.54 31.94
N ALA A 347 2.55 2.90 32.81
CA ALA A 347 2.62 4.11 33.61
C ALA A 347 3.68 4.03 34.70
N TYR A 348 4.42 5.13 34.88
CA TYR A 348 5.15 5.38 36.10
C TYR A 348 4.17 5.88 37.17
N THR A 349 3.73 4.99 38.06
CA THR A 349 2.64 5.26 39.01
C THR A 349 3.11 5.87 40.33
N ALA A 350 4.42 5.99 40.55
CA ALA A 350 4.96 6.52 41.81
C ALA A 350 4.76 8.04 41.92
N SER A 351 4.78 8.77 40.80
CA SER A 351 4.47 10.19 40.78
C SER A 351 3.88 10.62 39.44
N VAL A 352 3.04 11.66 39.47
CA VAL A 352 2.49 12.30 38.28
C VAL A 352 2.95 13.75 38.23
N ASN A 353 3.47 14.16 37.08
CA ASN A 353 3.90 15.54 36.88
C ASN A 353 2.70 16.42 36.56
N VAL A 354 2.65 17.61 37.15
CA VAL A 354 1.59 18.60 36.97
C VAL A 354 2.20 19.91 36.52
N LEU A 355 1.77 20.36 35.35
CA LEU A 355 1.98 21.72 34.89
C LEU A 355 0.77 22.56 35.30
N GLN A 356 0.97 23.38 36.32
CA GLN A 356 -0.05 24.25 36.90
C GLN A 356 0.16 25.69 36.42
N LYS A 357 -0.94 26.37 36.08
CA LYS A 357 -0.92 27.80 35.76
C LYS A 357 -1.14 28.61 37.04
N THR A 358 -0.24 29.54 37.35
CA THR A 358 -0.44 30.55 38.41
C THR A 358 -1.04 31.84 37.83
N SER A 359 -1.21 32.88 38.63
CA SER A 359 -1.68 34.19 38.14
C SER A 359 -0.72 34.82 37.12
N LYS A 360 0.57 34.46 37.14
CA LYS A 360 1.61 35.07 36.29
C LYS A 360 2.43 34.04 35.49
N ASP A 361 2.84 32.96 36.14
CA ASP A 361 3.82 31.99 35.63
C ASP A 361 3.26 30.55 35.59
N PHE A 362 3.96 29.64 34.92
CA PHE A 362 3.71 28.21 35.07
C PHE A 362 4.55 27.63 36.23
N LYS A 363 3.95 26.74 37.02
CA LYS A 363 4.60 26.00 38.09
C LYS A 363 4.55 24.50 37.76
N VAL A 364 5.68 23.82 37.93
CA VAL A 364 5.74 22.35 37.83
C VAL A 364 5.70 21.77 39.23
N LYS A 365 4.85 20.77 39.45
CA LYS A 365 4.77 19.99 40.71
C LYS A 365 4.73 18.51 40.37
N ASP A 366 5.40 17.69 41.16
CA ASP A 366 5.19 16.24 41.15
C ASP A 366 4.27 15.84 42.29
N ILE A 367 3.18 15.16 41.96
CA ILE A 367 2.26 14.57 42.93
C ILE A 367 2.73 13.15 43.18
N GLN A 368 3.14 12.87 44.41
CA GLN A 368 3.52 11.51 44.82
C GLN A 368 2.28 10.63 44.98
N ALA A 369 2.41 9.31 44.82
CA ALA A 369 1.29 8.38 44.94
C ALA A 369 0.50 8.51 46.26
N ALA A 370 1.19 8.84 47.35
CA ALA A 370 0.57 9.09 48.66
C ALA A 370 -0.33 10.34 48.68
N GLU A 371 -0.13 11.30 47.79
CA GLU A 371 -0.92 12.54 47.70
C GLU A 371 -2.17 12.40 46.81
N TYR A 372 -2.34 11.30 46.05
CA TYR A 372 -3.41 11.18 45.05
C TYR A 372 -4.82 11.37 45.63
N ASN A 373 -5.06 10.92 46.86
CA ASN A 373 -6.36 11.00 47.52
C ASN A 373 -6.62 12.35 48.20
N ILE A 374 -5.63 13.25 48.26
CA ILE A 374 -5.74 14.54 48.96
C ILE A 374 -5.50 15.73 48.04
N TYR A 375 -4.76 15.54 46.95
CA TYR A 375 -4.43 16.62 46.02
C TYR A 375 -5.67 17.06 45.26
N LYS A 376 -6.02 18.34 45.37
CA LYS A 376 -7.18 18.95 44.70
C LYS A 376 -6.72 19.62 43.42
N PRO A 377 -7.21 19.19 42.24
CA PRO A 377 -6.88 19.84 40.98
C PRO A 377 -7.29 21.31 40.95
N LEU A 378 -6.56 22.14 40.20
CA LEU A 378 -6.93 23.51 39.88
C LEU A 378 -7.30 23.66 38.39
N ALA A 379 -8.09 24.68 38.07
CA ALA A 379 -8.50 24.93 36.69
C ALA A 379 -7.30 25.20 35.77
N GLY A 380 -7.22 24.47 34.67
CA GLY A 380 -6.15 24.58 33.68
C GLY A 380 -4.90 23.75 33.99
N ASP A 381 -4.88 22.98 35.08
CA ASP A 381 -3.79 22.03 35.35
C ASP A 381 -3.67 20.99 34.22
N VAL A 382 -2.44 20.64 33.86
CA VAL A 382 -2.12 19.56 32.93
C VAL A 382 -1.32 18.48 33.67
N TYR A 383 -1.91 17.30 33.79
CA TYR A 383 -1.32 16.11 34.42
C TYR A 383 -0.67 15.25 33.35
N ARG A 384 0.63 14.99 33.49
CA ARG A 384 1.40 14.14 32.59
C ARG A 384 1.86 12.89 33.31
N VAL A 385 1.32 11.75 32.87
CA VAL A 385 1.73 10.44 33.37
C VAL A 385 2.83 9.88 32.49
N SER A 386 4.05 9.87 32.99
CA SER A 386 5.21 9.36 32.26
C SER A 386 5.21 7.83 32.16
N LYS A 387 6.01 7.31 31.21
CA LYS A 387 6.22 5.87 31.06
C LYS A 387 7.21 5.36 32.11
N ILE A 388 6.97 4.17 32.66
CA ILE A 388 7.96 3.47 33.49
C ILE A 388 9.23 3.22 32.66
N LEU A 389 10.39 3.46 33.27
CA LEU A 389 11.67 3.29 32.60
C LEU A 389 11.92 1.80 32.34
N ASN A 390 12.62 1.49 31.23
CA ASN A 390 13.12 0.15 30.95
C ASN A 390 14.36 -0.16 31.83
N ARG A 391 14.19 -0.02 33.15
CA ARG A 391 15.19 -0.27 34.17
C ARG A 391 14.70 -1.45 34.99
N PHE A 392 15.55 -2.45 35.11
CA PHE A 392 15.25 -3.65 35.85
C PHE A 392 15.93 -3.57 37.22
N GLU A 393 15.28 -4.11 38.24
CA GLU A 393 15.83 -4.12 39.60
C GLU A 393 16.95 -5.16 39.73
N ASN A 394 16.75 -6.32 39.11
CA ASN A 394 17.54 -7.52 39.33
C ASN A 394 17.66 -8.36 38.05
N ARG A 395 18.17 -7.74 36.98
CA ARG A 395 18.35 -8.40 35.69
C ARG A 395 19.73 -9.01 35.54
N ILE A 396 19.81 -10.19 34.93
CA ILE A 396 21.04 -10.77 34.38
C ILE A 396 20.74 -11.46 33.05
N LYS A 397 21.71 -11.59 32.14
CA LYS A 397 21.48 -12.19 30.82
C LYS A 397 22.47 -13.32 30.56
N ILE A 398 21.99 -14.39 29.94
CA ILE A 398 22.83 -15.44 29.35
C ILE A 398 22.44 -15.68 27.91
N GLU A 399 23.43 -15.82 27.02
CA GLU A 399 23.22 -15.97 25.58
C GLU A 399 24.22 -16.96 24.96
N GLY A 400 23.91 -17.39 23.73
CA GLY A 400 24.76 -18.29 22.95
C GLY A 400 24.39 -19.77 23.10
N ALA A 401 25.38 -20.65 23.25
CA ALA A 401 25.25 -22.11 23.26
C ALA A 401 24.71 -22.66 24.60
N VAL A 402 23.55 -22.17 25.02
CA VAL A 402 22.75 -22.67 26.15
C VAL A 402 21.35 -23.05 25.68
N PHE A 403 20.65 -23.94 26.38
CA PHE A 403 19.32 -24.39 25.92
C PHE A 403 18.28 -23.27 25.93
N ARG A 404 18.32 -22.39 26.94
CA ARG A 404 17.43 -21.23 27.06
C ARG A 404 18.22 -19.92 27.18
N PRO A 405 18.66 -19.33 26.07
CA PRO A 405 19.29 -18.00 26.09
C PRO A 405 18.23 -16.94 26.36
N ASP A 406 18.25 -16.33 27.53
CA ASP A 406 17.26 -15.33 27.95
C ASP A 406 17.80 -14.41 29.06
N VAL A 407 16.92 -13.55 29.56
CA VAL A 407 17.09 -12.70 30.72
C VAL A 407 16.50 -13.37 31.95
N TYR A 408 17.29 -13.41 33.02
CA TYR A 408 16.94 -14.07 34.28
C TYR A 408 16.94 -13.09 35.46
N SER A 409 16.34 -13.53 36.56
CA SER A 409 16.34 -12.80 37.82
C SER A 409 17.67 -13.02 38.55
N PHE A 410 18.41 -11.93 38.74
CA PHE A 410 19.59 -11.89 39.59
C PHE A 410 19.20 -11.93 41.06
N TYR A 411 19.94 -12.68 41.87
CA TYR A 411 19.89 -12.62 43.33
C TYR A 411 21.31 -12.50 43.89
N GLU A 412 21.44 -11.93 45.08
CA GLU A 412 22.74 -11.72 45.70
C GLU A 412 23.42 -13.07 45.98
N GLY A 413 24.68 -13.21 45.56
CA GLY A 413 25.44 -14.45 45.66
C GLY A 413 25.33 -15.41 44.47
N MET A 414 24.54 -15.08 43.44
CA MET A 414 24.42 -15.87 42.20
C MET A 414 25.78 -16.06 41.52
N ARG A 415 26.07 -17.29 41.07
CA ARG A 415 27.27 -17.65 40.31
C ARG A 415 26.94 -18.17 38.92
N ILE A 416 27.96 -18.31 38.07
CA ILE A 416 27.80 -18.77 36.68
C ILE A 416 27.10 -20.11 36.58
N ALA A 417 27.46 -21.08 37.42
CA ALA A 417 26.80 -22.39 37.39
C ALA A 417 25.29 -22.28 37.63
N ASP A 418 24.85 -21.38 38.50
CA ASP A 418 23.43 -21.14 38.77
C ASP A 418 22.71 -20.58 37.55
N LEU A 419 23.32 -19.60 36.87
CA LEU A 419 22.74 -18.99 35.68
C LEU A 419 22.70 -19.99 34.50
N VAL A 420 23.72 -20.83 34.35
CA VAL A 420 23.72 -21.91 33.35
C VAL A 420 22.62 -22.94 33.67
N ALA A 421 22.42 -23.28 34.94
CA ALA A 421 21.34 -24.19 35.35
C ALA A 421 19.95 -23.58 35.07
N GLN A 422 19.75 -22.28 35.32
CA GLN A 422 18.52 -21.57 34.95
C GLN A 422 18.28 -21.52 33.43
N ALA A 423 19.36 -21.58 32.65
CA ALA A 423 19.32 -21.69 31.18
C ALA A 423 19.07 -23.12 30.67
N ASP A 424 18.67 -24.06 31.53
CA ASP A 424 18.53 -25.50 31.26
C ASP A 424 19.84 -26.19 30.81
N GLY A 425 21.00 -25.59 31.10
CA GLY A 425 22.31 -26.13 30.77
C GLY A 425 22.89 -25.66 29.44
N LEU A 426 24.06 -26.23 29.10
CA LEU A 426 24.79 -25.92 27.87
C LEU A 426 24.33 -26.84 26.73
N LYS A 427 24.32 -26.32 25.49
CA LYS A 427 24.13 -27.15 24.30
C LYS A 427 25.33 -28.06 24.06
N GLU A 428 25.15 -29.10 23.25
CA GLU A 428 26.18 -30.07 22.90
C GLU A 428 27.37 -29.44 22.16
N ASP A 429 27.12 -28.36 21.42
CA ASP A 429 28.13 -27.62 20.68
C ASP A 429 28.77 -26.50 21.52
N ALA A 430 28.45 -26.36 22.81
CA ALA A 430 29.01 -25.29 23.64
C ALA A 430 30.53 -25.41 23.81
N TYR A 431 31.25 -24.32 23.57
CA TYR A 431 32.68 -24.22 23.83
C TYR A 431 32.96 -24.01 25.32
N THR A 432 33.00 -25.11 26.07
CA THR A 432 33.08 -25.09 27.54
C THR A 432 34.41 -24.56 28.11
N LYS A 433 35.47 -24.50 27.30
CA LYS A 433 36.78 -24.00 27.73
C LYS A 433 36.81 -22.48 27.91
N ARG A 434 35.87 -21.74 27.29
CA ARG A 434 35.80 -20.28 27.38
C ARG A 434 34.37 -19.74 27.17
N ALA A 435 33.88 -19.03 28.16
CA ALA A 435 32.78 -18.09 28.08
C ALA A 435 33.25 -16.68 28.49
N THR A 436 32.46 -15.67 28.18
CA THR A 436 32.72 -14.29 28.57
C THR A 436 31.60 -13.76 29.43
N ILE A 437 31.97 -13.00 30.46
CA ILE A 437 31.06 -12.14 31.20
C ILE A 437 31.38 -10.71 30.83
N VAL A 438 30.42 -10.01 30.24
CA VAL A 438 30.49 -8.56 30.06
C VAL A 438 29.80 -7.91 31.25
N ARG A 439 30.55 -7.11 31.99
CA ARG A 439 30.10 -6.47 33.24
C ARG A 439 30.12 -4.96 33.10
N LEU A 440 29.06 -4.32 33.58
CA LEU A 440 28.94 -2.87 33.63
C LEU A 440 29.57 -2.30 34.91
N LYS A 441 30.50 -1.35 34.77
CA LYS A 441 31.13 -0.63 35.89
C LYS A 441 30.28 0.54 36.37
N ALA A 442 30.66 1.12 37.51
CA ALA A 442 29.98 2.28 38.10
C ALA A 442 29.98 3.52 37.20
N ASP A 443 30.98 3.65 36.32
CA ASP A 443 31.11 4.72 35.31
C ASP A 443 30.43 4.39 33.97
N LEU A 444 29.65 3.29 33.92
CA LEU A 444 28.97 2.76 32.74
C LEU A 444 29.90 2.21 31.64
N THR A 445 31.21 2.11 31.89
CA THR A 445 32.11 1.36 30.99
C THR A 445 31.94 -0.15 31.18
N THR A 446 32.34 -0.95 30.19
CA THR A 446 32.24 -2.41 30.25
C THR A 446 33.61 -3.04 30.47
N GLU A 447 33.64 -4.14 31.23
CA GLU A 447 34.80 -5.03 31.32
C GLU A 447 34.40 -6.45 30.92
N VAL A 448 35.39 -7.22 30.48
CA VAL A 448 35.21 -8.61 30.08
C VAL A 448 36.01 -9.52 31.00
N THR A 449 35.32 -10.48 31.62
CA THR A 449 35.94 -11.56 32.39
C THR A 449 35.81 -12.86 31.60
N ASN A 450 36.91 -13.59 31.41
CA ASN A 450 36.88 -14.90 30.76
C ASN A 450 36.67 -16.00 31.80
N VAL A 451 35.90 -17.03 31.45
CA VAL A 451 35.50 -18.10 32.36
C VAL A 451 35.67 -19.44 31.67
N ASN A 452 36.25 -20.42 32.36
CA ASN A 452 36.22 -21.80 31.93
C ASN A 452 34.97 -22.49 32.50
N LEU A 453 33.93 -22.64 31.67
CA LEU A 453 32.65 -23.24 32.09
C LEU A 453 32.80 -24.71 32.48
N ALA A 454 33.67 -25.47 31.81
CA ALA A 454 33.90 -26.87 32.15
C ALA A 454 34.35 -27.02 33.61
N LYS A 455 35.29 -26.18 34.06
CA LYS A 455 35.75 -26.14 35.46
C LYS A 455 34.65 -25.64 36.40
N ALA A 456 33.97 -24.55 36.04
CA ALA A 456 32.91 -23.96 36.86
C ALA A 456 31.78 -24.94 37.15
N LEU A 457 31.32 -25.69 36.14
CA LEU A 457 30.26 -26.69 36.26
C LEU A 457 30.73 -27.98 36.93
N ALA A 458 32.04 -28.26 36.93
CA ALA A 458 32.64 -29.38 37.66
C ALA A 458 32.88 -29.06 39.16
N GLY A 459 32.51 -27.87 39.64
CA GLY A 459 32.59 -27.49 41.05
C GLY A 459 33.85 -26.73 41.46
N ASP A 460 34.68 -26.28 40.52
CA ASP A 460 35.84 -25.43 40.80
C ASP A 460 35.38 -24.03 41.25
N SER A 461 35.72 -23.65 42.48
CA SER A 461 35.28 -22.39 43.10
C SER A 461 35.86 -21.14 42.44
N ASP A 462 37.06 -21.24 41.86
CA ASP A 462 37.76 -20.12 41.22
C ASP A 462 37.22 -19.90 39.81
N ALA A 463 36.82 -20.97 39.13
CA ALA A 463 36.15 -20.88 37.83
C ALA A 463 34.66 -20.50 37.94
N ASN A 464 34.00 -20.81 39.06
CA ASN A 464 32.59 -20.48 39.27
C ASN A 464 32.39 -19.02 39.73
N ILE A 465 32.70 -18.06 38.85
CA ILE A 465 32.72 -16.62 39.14
C ILE A 465 31.37 -16.12 39.67
N SER A 466 31.41 -15.24 40.67
CA SER A 466 30.23 -14.52 41.18
C SER A 466 29.75 -13.49 40.16
N LEU A 467 28.45 -13.53 39.89
CA LEU A 467 27.78 -12.62 38.99
C LEU A 467 27.30 -11.36 39.71
N LYS A 468 27.04 -10.30 38.94
CA LYS A 468 26.44 -9.05 39.38
C LYS A 468 25.22 -8.74 38.51
N LYS A 469 24.33 -7.90 39.03
CA LYS A 469 23.24 -7.34 38.22
C LYS A 469 23.78 -6.71 36.93
N GLU A 470 23.04 -6.86 35.85
CA GLU A 470 23.36 -6.42 34.49
C GLU A 470 24.54 -7.13 33.82
N ASP A 471 25.12 -8.18 34.43
CA ASP A 471 26.09 -9.02 33.75
C ASP A 471 25.45 -9.71 32.52
N ILE A 472 26.24 -9.83 31.45
CA ILE A 472 25.86 -10.59 30.25
C ILE A 472 26.86 -11.73 30.10
N VAL A 473 26.40 -12.96 30.22
CA VAL A 473 27.20 -14.18 30.05
C VAL A 473 27.01 -14.70 28.64
N THR A 474 28.06 -14.72 27.83
CA THR A 474 28.04 -15.24 26.47
C THR A 474 28.77 -16.59 26.42
N VAL A 475 28.05 -17.63 26.01
CA VAL A 475 28.59 -18.98 25.78
C VAL A 475 28.77 -19.20 24.28
N TYR A 476 30.01 -19.35 23.82
CA TYR A 476 30.28 -19.58 22.40
C TYR A 476 29.97 -21.02 21.98
N SER A 477 29.68 -21.25 20.71
CA SER A 477 29.65 -22.58 20.11
C SER A 477 31.02 -22.95 19.54
N ILE A 478 31.39 -24.24 19.56
CA ILE A 478 32.55 -24.75 18.82
C ILE A 478 32.42 -24.52 17.32
N LEU A 479 31.18 -24.45 16.82
CA LEU A 479 30.87 -24.17 15.42
C LEU A 479 31.15 -22.71 15.04
N ASP A 480 31.14 -21.78 16.01
CA ASP A 480 31.50 -20.38 15.76
C ASP A 480 32.97 -20.22 15.33
N PHE A 481 33.81 -21.23 15.60
CA PHE A 481 35.22 -21.27 15.26
C PHE A 481 35.55 -22.15 14.03
N LYS A 482 34.55 -22.85 13.46
CA LYS A 482 34.77 -23.73 12.30
C LYS A 482 34.90 -22.88 11.04
N GLU A 483 35.95 -23.11 10.24
CA GLU A 483 36.10 -22.45 8.94
C GLU A 483 35.11 -23.03 7.92
N ASP A 484 34.37 -22.15 7.25
CA ASP A 484 33.44 -22.49 6.17
C ASP A 484 34.22 -22.82 4.88
N TYR A 485 34.67 -24.07 4.76
CA TYR A 485 35.32 -24.56 3.55
C TYR A 485 34.34 -24.70 2.38
N LYS A 486 34.81 -24.36 1.18
CA LYS A 486 33.99 -24.36 -0.04
C LYS A 486 34.75 -24.97 -1.20
N ILE A 487 34.04 -25.46 -2.20
CA ILE A 487 34.56 -25.98 -3.46
C ILE A 487 33.81 -25.33 -4.61
N THR A 488 34.42 -25.26 -5.79
CA THR A 488 33.81 -24.63 -6.97
C THR A 488 33.69 -25.66 -8.08
N ILE A 489 32.54 -25.72 -8.75
CA ILE A 489 32.38 -26.46 -10.01
C ILE A 489 31.84 -25.54 -11.10
N ASP A 490 32.51 -25.56 -12.25
CA ASP A 490 32.19 -24.70 -13.38
C ASP A 490 32.35 -25.44 -14.73
N GLY A 491 31.89 -24.82 -15.81
CA GLY A 491 31.93 -25.36 -17.17
C GLY A 491 30.64 -26.07 -17.58
N GLU A 492 30.77 -27.18 -18.31
CA GLU A 492 29.66 -27.94 -18.91
C GLU A 492 28.94 -28.86 -17.92
N ILE A 493 28.40 -28.25 -16.87
CA ILE A 493 27.60 -28.87 -15.81
C ILE A 493 26.24 -28.16 -15.73
N LYS A 494 25.17 -28.85 -15.29
CA LYS A 494 23.84 -28.23 -15.25
C LYS A 494 23.71 -27.09 -14.23
N LYS A 495 24.42 -27.17 -13.10
CA LYS A 495 24.40 -26.16 -12.03
C LYS A 495 25.82 -25.76 -11.64
N PRO A 496 26.49 -24.91 -12.44
CA PRO A 496 27.80 -24.37 -12.06
C PRO A 496 27.64 -23.40 -10.87
N ALA A 497 28.38 -23.64 -9.79
CA ALA A 497 28.31 -22.85 -8.57
C ALA A 497 29.45 -23.16 -7.60
N VAL A 498 29.49 -22.40 -6.50
CA VAL A 498 30.29 -22.70 -5.31
C VAL A 498 29.44 -23.53 -4.36
N TYR A 499 29.96 -24.68 -3.94
CA TYR A 499 29.32 -25.63 -3.03
C TYR A 499 30.02 -25.64 -1.68
N GLU A 500 29.27 -25.99 -0.63
CA GLU A 500 29.82 -26.21 0.70
C GLU A 500 30.65 -27.49 0.71
N TYR A 501 31.81 -27.44 1.35
CA TYR A 501 32.66 -28.62 1.50
C TYR A 501 32.24 -29.40 2.73
N HIS A 502 32.12 -30.72 2.56
CA HIS A 502 31.96 -31.67 3.66
C HIS A 502 33.14 -32.63 3.66
N GLU A 503 33.54 -33.12 4.84
CA GLU A 503 34.57 -34.15 4.92
C GLU A 503 34.15 -35.39 4.11
N ASN A 504 35.11 -35.98 3.38
CA ASN A 504 34.93 -37.12 2.49
C ASN A 504 34.04 -36.86 1.24
N LEU A 505 33.85 -35.60 0.85
CA LEU A 505 33.11 -35.26 -0.36
C LEU A 505 33.91 -35.67 -1.62
N THR A 506 33.33 -36.52 -2.46
CA THR A 506 33.98 -36.97 -3.71
C THR A 506 33.59 -36.11 -4.91
N LEU A 507 34.38 -36.18 -5.98
CA LEU A 507 34.05 -35.56 -7.26
C LEU A 507 32.71 -36.07 -7.80
N ASN A 508 32.41 -37.35 -7.65
CA ASN A 508 31.15 -37.92 -8.09
C ASN A 508 29.95 -37.32 -7.34
N ASP A 509 30.07 -37.16 -6.02
CA ASP A 509 29.01 -36.54 -5.21
C ASP A 509 28.75 -35.10 -5.63
N LEU A 510 29.80 -34.33 -5.90
CA LEU A 510 29.68 -32.96 -6.41
C LEU A 510 28.99 -32.92 -7.78
N LEU A 511 29.34 -33.83 -8.69
CA LEU A 511 28.68 -33.91 -10.01
C LEU A 511 27.19 -34.22 -9.89
N VAL A 512 26.81 -35.10 -8.96
CA VAL A 512 25.40 -35.42 -8.67
C VAL A 512 24.69 -34.20 -8.08
N GLN A 513 25.28 -33.53 -7.08
CA GLN A 513 24.72 -32.31 -6.49
C GLN A 513 24.55 -31.18 -7.52
N ALA A 514 25.47 -31.09 -8.49
CA ALA A 514 25.42 -30.15 -9.59
C ALA A 514 24.46 -30.55 -10.74
N GLY A 515 23.74 -31.67 -10.58
CA GLY A 515 22.69 -32.12 -11.51
C GLY A 515 23.19 -32.88 -12.74
N GLY A 516 24.46 -33.27 -12.74
CA GLY A 516 25.13 -33.97 -13.84
C GLY A 516 25.57 -33.04 -14.98
N LEU A 517 26.33 -33.62 -15.91
CA LEU A 517 26.95 -32.94 -17.05
C LEU A 517 25.90 -32.41 -18.05
N THR A 518 26.24 -31.37 -18.81
CA THR A 518 25.43 -30.93 -19.97
C THR A 518 25.73 -31.79 -21.20
N GLY A 519 24.87 -31.73 -22.23
CA GLY A 519 25.07 -32.50 -23.47
C GLY A 519 26.27 -32.06 -24.31
N SER A 520 26.88 -30.91 -23.98
CA SER A 520 28.09 -30.38 -24.62
C SER A 520 29.36 -30.62 -23.79
N ALA A 521 29.26 -31.35 -22.68
CA ALA A 521 30.38 -31.69 -21.82
C ALA A 521 31.37 -32.63 -22.53
N SER A 522 32.64 -32.26 -22.45
CA SER A 522 33.76 -33.13 -22.80
C SER A 522 33.92 -34.24 -21.76
N LYS A 523 34.58 -35.33 -22.17
CA LYS A 523 35.03 -36.37 -21.24
C LYS A 523 36.11 -35.85 -20.29
N ARG A 524 36.75 -34.69 -20.53
CA ARG A 524 37.88 -34.20 -19.74
C ARG A 524 37.42 -33.27 -18.61
N VAL A 525 37.75 -33.65 -17.38
CA VAL A 525 37.58 -32.83 -16.18
C VAL A 525 38.94 -32.41 -15.65
N GLU A 526 39.05 -31.13 -15.34
CA GLU A 526 40.25 -30.55 -14.75
C GLU A 526 39.92 -30.11 -13.33
N ILE A 527 40.77 -30.47 -12.37
CA ILE A 527 40.62 -30.07 -10.98
C ILE A 527 41.87 -29.31 -10.59
N ALA A 528 41.69 -28.06 -10.20
CA ALA A 528 42.72 -27.19 -9.68
C ALA A 528 42.67 -27.20 -8.15
N ARG A 529 43.72 -27.71 -7.53
CA ARG A 529 43.89 -27.77 -6.08
C ARG A 529 44.97 -26.79 -5.64
N MET A 530 44.68 -25.99 -4.63
CA MET A 530 45.66 -25.06 -4.06
C MET A 530 46.77 -25.84 -3.35
N ILE A 531 48.03 -25.53 -3.64
CA ILE A 531 49.17 -26.07 -2.90
C ILE A 531 49.30 -25.26 -1.61
N LYS A 532 49.15 -25.92 -0.45
CA LYS A 532 49.40 -25.30 0.86
C LYS A 532 50.86 -25.51 1.23
N SER A 533 51.57 -24.42 1.55
CA SER A 533 52.94 -24.43 2.06
C SER A 533 53.05 -23.42 3.18
N ASP A 534 53.69 -23.81 4.29
CA ASP A 534 53.99 -22.93 5.42
C ASP A 534 55.24 -22.07 5.16
N GLU A 535 56.02 -22.40 4.11
CA GLU A 535 57.21 -21.68 3.66
C GLU A 535 56.96 -21.02 2.29
N ILE A 536 57.46 -19.79 2.13
CA ILE A 536 57.39 -19.05 0.86
C ILE A 536 58.59 -19.46 0.00
N ASP A 537 58.34 -20.31 -0.98
CA ASP A 537 59.31 -20.64 -2.04
C ASP A 537 59.02 -19.78 -3.29
N ASP A 538 59.78 -18.70 -3.45
CA ASP A 538 59.72 -17.81 -4.62
C ASP A 538 60.30 -18.46 -5.89
N ALA A 539 61.06 -19.55 -5.78
CA ALA A 539 61.65 -20.26 -6.92
C ALA A 539 60.69 -21.28 -7.55
N ASN A 540 59.63 -21.70 -6.84
CA ASN A 540 58.60 -22.56 -7.39
C ASN A 540 57.41 -21.73 -7.93
N PRO A 541 57.23 -21.60 -9.25
CA PRO A 541 56.12 -20.83 -9.82
C PRO A 541 54.76 -21.52 -9.69
N ASN A 542 54.72 -22.80 -9.30
CA ASN A 542 53.48 -23.57 -9.22
C ASN A 542 52.74 -23.27 -7.92
N ARG A 543 51.61 -22.57 -8.01
CA ARG A 543 50.71 -22.26 -6.89
C ARG A 543 49.51 -23.22 -6.80
N VAL A 544 49.32 -24.05 -7.82
CA VAL A 544 48.16 -24.93 -8.00
C VAL A 544 48.63 -26.28 -8.56
N GLN A 545 48.10 -27.38 -8.01
CA GLN A 545 48.22 -28.72 -8.55
C GLN A 545 47.01 -29.02 -9.45
N LEU A 546 47.27 -29.45 -10.69
CA LEU A 546 46.22 -29.78 -11.66
C LEU A 546 46.05 -31.29 -11.78
N PHE A 547 44.82 -31.77 -11.58
CA PHE A 547 44.43 -33.15 -11.86
C PHE A 547 43.55 -33.17 -13.11
N ASN A 548 43.94 -34.00 -14.08
CA ASN A 548 43.16 -34.19 -15.30
C ASN A 548 42.54 -35.59 -15.26
N LEU A 549 41.23 -35.67 -15.22
CA LEU A 549 40.45 -36.91 -15.17
C LEU A 549 39.62 -37.06 -16.44
N GLU A 550 39.34 -38.30 -16.82
CA GLU A 550 38.46 -38.62 -17.94
C GLU A 550 37.17 -39.30 -17.45
N ILE A 551 36.02 -38.74 -17.81
CA ILE A 551 34.70 -39.28 -17.56
C ILE A 551 34.26 -40.07 -18.78
N THR A 552 34.11 -41.37 -18.62
CA THR A 552 33.50 -42.24 -19.63
C THR A 552 32.22 -42.85 -19.09
N ALA A 553 31.24 -43.12 -19.96
CA ALA A 553 29.99 -43.75 -19.55
C ALA A 553 30.17 -45.17 -18.97
N GLU A 554 31.33 -45.80 -19.22
CA GLU A 554 31.59 -47.21 -18.91
C GLU A 554 32.58 -47.41 -17.74
N SER A 555 33.31 -46.37 -17.32
CA SER A 555 34.25 -46.43 -16.18
C SER A 555 34.23 -45.14 -15.36
N ASN A 556 33.61 -45.21 -14.19
CA ASN A 556 33.52 -44.12 -13.21
C ASN A 556 34.35 -44.37 -11.93
N GLU A 557 35.16 -45.45 -11.85
CA GLU A 557 35.87 -45.79 -10.60
C GLU A 557 36.86 -44.72 -10.15
N GLN A 558 37.55 -44.06 -11.08
CA GLN A 558 38.49 -42.97 -10.75
C GLN A 558 37.80 -41.72 -10.19
N ILE A 559 36.53 -41.46 -10.55
CA ILE A 559 35.74 -40.30 -10.10
C ILE A 559 35.07 -40.59 -8.76
N LYS A 560 34.61 -41.83 -8.56
CA LYS A 560 34.02 -42.29 -7.29
C LYS A 560 35.02 -42.22 -6.14
N ASN A 561 36.32 -42.43 -6.42
CA ASN A 561 37.37 -42.46 -5.40
C ASN A 561 38.16 -41.15 -5.30
N PHE A 562 37.84 -40.13 -6.11
CA PHE A 562 38.56 -38.85 -6.05
C PHE A 562 37.96 -37.95 -4.97
N GLU A 563 38.59 -37.91 -3.81
CA GLU A 563 38.24 -37.02 -2.71
C GLU A 563 38.64 -35.58 -3.03
N LEU A 564 37.66 -34.69 -2.93
CA LEU A 564 37.87 -33.25 -3.06
C LEU A 564 38.47 -32.70 -1.77
N GLN A 565 39.17 -31.57 -1.88
CA GLN A 565 39.71 -30.83 -0.75
C GLN A 565 39.11 -29.42 -0.70
N PRO A 566 39.18 -28.77 0.48
CA PRO A 566 38.78 -27.37 0.60
C PRO A 566 39.42 -26.49 -0.48
N PHE A 567 38.57 -25.70 -1.14
CA PHE A 567 38.90 -24.75 -2.20
C PHE A 567 39.29 -25.36 -3.56
N ASP A 568 39.08 -26.66 -3.76
CA ASP A 568 39.20 -27.26 -5.09
C ASP A 568 38.27 -26.57 -6.11
N VAL A 569 38.79 -26.36 -7.32
CA VAL A 569 38.05 -25.82 -8.46
C VAL A 569 37.98 -26.90 -9.55
N VAL A 570 36.78 -27.42 -9.77
CA VAL A 570 36.46 -28.44 -10.78
C VAL A 570 35.94 -27.76 -12.03
N ASN A 571 36.58 -27.98 -13.17
CA ASN A 571 36.21 -27.43 -14.47
C ASN A 571 35.87 -28.54 -15.45
N ILE A 572 34.62 -28.53 -15.94
CA ILE A 572 34.14 -29.46 -16.97
C ILE A 572 34.28 -28.81 -18.34
N ARG A 573 35.20 -29.30 -19.17
CA ARG A 573 35.46 -28.69 -20.48
C ARG A 573 34.33 -28.95 -21.48
N ARG A 574 34.22 -28.10 -22.50
CA ARG A 574 33.29 -28.24 -23.63
C ARG A 574 33.84 -29.09 -24.78
N MET A 575 32.98 -29.84 -25.46
CA MET A 575 33.31 -30.56 -26.70
C MET A 575 33.70 -29.58 -27.81
N ALA A 576 34.77 -29.89 -28.55
CA ALA A 576 35.37 -28.98 -29.54
C ALA A 576 34.51 -28.69 -30.80
N VAL A 577 33.44 -29.46 -31.07
CA VAL A 577 32.68 -29.41 -32.34
C VAL A 577 31.19 -29.06 -32.15
N TYR A 578 30.82 -28.42 -31.04
CA TYR A 578 29.42 -28.05 -30.76
C TYR A 578 29.17 -26.54 -30.94
N GLU A 579 29.15 -26.06 -32.19
CA GLU A 579 28.66 -24.72 -32.54
C GLU A 579 27.16 -24.80 -32.93
N LYS A 580 26.32 -23.88 -32.43
CA LYS A 580 24.90 -23.82 -32.81
C LYS A 580 24.78 -23.24 -34.22
N PRO A 581 23.85 -23.73 -35.08
CA PRO A 581 23.63 -23.16 -36.40
C PRO A 581 23.21 -21.69 -36.32
N GLU A 582 23.97 -20.80 -36.94
CA GLU A 582 23.68 -19.37 -37.03
C GLU A 582 22.78 -19.08 -38.25
N VAL A 583 21.86 -18.12 -38.13
CA VAL A 583 20.82 -17.89 -39.15
C VAL A 583 20.72 -16.43 -39.58
N VAL A 584 20.32 -16.23 -40.84
CA VAL A 584 19.91 -14.94 -41.44
C VAL A 584 18.49 -15.05 -41.97
N THR A 585 17.83 -13.91 -42.16
CA THR A 585 16.45 -13.87 -42.67
C THR A 585 16.42 -13.17 -44.02
N ILE A 586 15.67 -13.69 -44.99
CA ILE A 586 15.44 -13.04 -46.29
C ILE A 586 13.95 -12.82 -46.53
N SER A 587 13.59 -11.63 -46.99
CA SER A 587 12.21 -11.18 -47.17
C SER A 587 12.03 -10.31 -48.42
N GLY A 588 10.77 -10.16 -48.87
CA GLY A 588 10.41 -9.33 -50.02
C GLY A 588 10.30 -10.11 -51.33
N ALA A 589 10.70 -9.50 -52.45
CA ALA A 589 10.52 -10.01 -53.81
C ALA A 589 11.55 -11.11 -54.19
N VAL A 590 11.62 -12.18 -53.40
CA VAL A 590 12.44 -13.38 -53.63
C VAL A 590 11.56 -14.62 -53.74
N ASN A 591 12.04 -15.68 -54.39
CA ASN A 591 11.23 -16.89 -54.61
C ASN A 591 10.88 -17.63 -53.31
N TYR A 592 11.84 -17.80 -52.40
CA TYR A 592 11.64 -18.46 -51.11
C TYR A 592 12.09 -17.56 -49.94
N SER A 593 11.17 -16.77 -49.37
CA SER A 593 11.45 -16.00 -48.15
C SER A 593 11.52 -16.91 -46.92
N GLY A 594 12.40 -16.60 -45.97
CA GLY A 594 12.50 -17.37 -44.73
C GLY A 594 13.84 -17.23 -44.02
N LYS A 595 14.09 -18.15 -43.08
CA LYS A 595 15.36 -18.24 -42.34
C LYS A 595 16.31 -19.20 -43.05
N TYR A 596 17.54 -18.77 -43.24
CA TYR A 596 18.60 -19.56 -43.86
C TYR A 596 19.75 -19.70 -42.87
N VAL A 597 20.19 -20.94 -42.66
CA VAL A 597 21.40 -21.22 -41.87
C VAL A 597 22.62 -20.80 -42.69
N LEU A 598 23.52 -20.07 -42.06
CA LEU A 598 24.82 -19.73 -42.61
C LEU A 598 25.65 -21.01 -42.72
N ALA A 599 25.99 -21.41 -43.94
CA ALA A 599 26.75 -22.63 -44.23
C ALA A 599 28.20 -22.52 -43.74
N ASN A 600 28.73 -21.29 -43.64
CA ASN A 600 30.02 -20.97 -43.03
C ASN A 600 30.09 -19.49 -42.67
N LYS A 601 31.10 -19.09 -41.88
CA LYS A 601 31.30 -17.71 -41.38
C LYS A 601 31.63 -16.67 -42.49
N LYS A 602 31.74 -17.07 -43.76
CA LYS A 602 32.07 -16.19 -44.90
C LYS A 602 30.97 -16.14 -45.96
N GLU A 603 29.79 -16.69 -45.69
CA GLU A 603 28.68 -16.69 -46.66
C GLU A 603 28.18 -15.25 -46.93
N LYS A 604 27.96 -14.95 -48.21
CA LYS A 604 27.62 -13.60 -48.68
C LYS A 604 26.17 -13.49 -49.10
N ILE A 605 25.69 -12.24 -49.27
CA ILE A 605 24.32 -11.98 -49.71
C ILE A 605 23.95 -12.66 -51.04
N TYR A 606 24.88 -12.71 -52.00
CA TYR A 606 24.64 -13.41 -53.26
C TYR A 606 24.26 -14.88 -53.04
N ASP A 607 24.99 -15.59 -52.18
CA ASP A 607 24.80 -17.01 -51.92
C ASP A 607 23.42 -17.28 -51.32
N ILE A 608 22.99 -16.45 -50.37
CA ILE A 608 21.67 -16.57 -49.74
C ILE A 608 20.54 -16.24 -50.72
N ILE A 609 20.69 -15.22 -51.58
CA ILE A 609 19.68 -14.91 -52.60
C ILE A 609 19.58 -16.05 -53.62
N GLN A 610 20.68 -16.68 -54.02
CA GLN A 610 20.65 -17.86 -54.90
C GLN A 610 19.97 -19.06 -54.22
N ARG A 611 20.29 -19.33 -52.94
CA ARG A 611 19.63 -20.37 -52.14
C ARG A 611 18.14 -20.11 -51.92
N ALA A 612 17.73 -18.83 -51.90
CA ALA A 612 16.34 -18.41 -51.89
C ALA A 612 15.64 -18.51 -53.25
N GLY A 613 16.28 -19.12 -54.25
CA GLY A 613 15.75 -19.32 -55.60
C GLY A 613 15.85 -18.07 -56.49
N GLY A 614 16.63 -17.06 -56.11
CA GLY A 614 16.79 -15.81 -56.84
C GLY A 614 15.67 -14.79 -56.58
N LEU A 615 15.77 -13.65 -57.27
CA LEU A 615 14.78 -12.56 -57.20
C LEU A 615 13.56 -12.87 -58.11
N LYS A 616 12.36 -12.45 -57.68
CA LYS A 616 11.14 -12.54 -58.50
C LYS A 616 11.22 -11.56 -59.70
N SER A 617 10.44 -11.81 -60.74
CA SER A 617 10.34 -10.92 -61.92
C SER A 617 9.88 -9.50 -61.60
N VAL A 618 9.10 -9.34 -60.52
CA VAL A 618 8.60 -8.05 -60.01
C VAL A 618 9.58 -7.35 -59.06
N ALA A 619 10.75 -7.93 -58.81
CA ALA A 619 11.72 -7.37 -57.86
C ALA A 619 12.37 -6.09 -58.40
N ASN A 620 12.58 -5.12 -57.52
CA ASN A 620 13.39 -3.96 -57.81
C ASN A 620 14.88 -4.33 -57.68
N LEU A 621 15.58 -4.46 -58.80
CA LEU A 621 17.01 -4.76 -58.81
C LEU A 621 17.86 -3.67 -58.14
N ASP A 622 17.32 -2.46 -57.99
CA ASP A 622 17.97 -1.34 -57.30
C ASP A 622 17.46 -1.19 -55.85
N GLY A 623 16.68 -2.16 -55.36
CA GLY A 623 15.98 -2.16 -54.07
C GLY A 623 16.36 -3.30 -53.11
N VAL A 624 17.55 -3.88 -53.28
CA VAL A 624 18.13 -4.89 -52.38
C VAL A 624 18.91 -4.18 -51.28
N LYS A 625 18.68 -4.55 -50.02
CA LYS A 625 19.39 -4.00 -48.86
C LYS A 625 19.51 -5.03 -47.75
N ILE A 626 20.49 -4.85 -46.87
CA ILE A 626 20.64 -5.62 -45.63
C ILE A 626 20.32 -4.72 -44.45
N LYS A 627 19.49 -5.20 -43.53
CA LYS A 627 19.29 -4.62 -42.20
C LYS A 627 20.09 -5.45 -41.20
N ARG A 628 21.16 -4.85 -40.69
CA ARG A 628 22.05 -5.48 -39.71
C ARG A 628 21.68 -5.00 -38.30
N PRO A 629 21.27 -5.88 -37.38
CA PRO A 629 20.93 -5.47 -36.03
C PRO A 629 22.15 -4.89 -35.32
N ILE A 630 21.98 -3.74 -34.65
CA ILE A 630 23.05 -3.14 -33.84
C ILE A 630 23.10 -3.90 -32.50
N GLN A 631 24.30 -4.27 -32.04
CA GLN A 631 24.45 -5.06 -30.81
C GLN A 631 24.00 -4.28 -29.58
N ALA A 632 23.36 -4.95 -28.61
CA ALA A 632 22.84 -4.32 -27.38
C ALA A 632 23.91 -3.52 -26.62
N LYS A 633 25.15 -4.01 -26.57
CA LYS A 633 26.29 -3.33 -25.94
C LYS A 633 26.66 -2.01 -26.64
N GLN A 634 26.52 -1.95 -27.96
CA GLN A 634 26.75 -0.72 -28.74
C GLN A 634 25.60 0.28 -28.56
N ILE A 635 24.39 -0.19 -28.28
CA ILE A 635 23.23 0.65 -27.93
C ILE A 635 23.40 1.23 -26.51
N GLU A 636 23.89 0.44 -25.55
CA GLU A 636 24.22 0.92 -24.19
C GLU A 636 25.34 1.99 -24.19
N GLU A 637 26.33 1.88 -25.08
CA GLU A 637 27.36 2.91 -25.26
C GLU A 637 26.78 4.24 -25.76
N ILE A 638 25.72 4.23 -26.59
CA ILE A 638 24.98 5.44 -26.98
C ILE A 638 24.22 6.04 -25.78
N GLU A 639 23.66 5.19 -24.91
CA GLU A 639 22.90 5.64 -23.73
C GLU A 639 23.78 6.33 -22.69
N ASN A 640 25.05 5.93 -22.60
CA ASN A 640 26.02 6.48 -21.66
C ASN A 640 26.76 7.72 -22.19
N VAL A 641 26.52 8.16 -23.44
CA VAL A 641 27.04 9.44 -23.92
C VAL A 641 26.27 10.57 -23.23
N ASP A 642 26.88 11.17 -22.20
CA ASP A 642 26.32 12.32 -21.49
C ASP A 642 26.38 13.56 -22.40
N LEU A 643 25.29 13.78 -23.14
CA LEU A 643 25.10 14.98 -23.93
C LEU A 643 24.84 16.12 -22.96
N ASN A 644 25.90 16.84 -22.57
CA ASN A 644 25.87 18.06 -21.74
C ASN A 644 25.10 19.21 -22.42
N LEU A 645 23.85 18.94 -22.80
CA LEU A 645 22.80 19.88 -23.13
C LEU A 645 22.02 19.98 -21.82
N GLY A 646 21.97 21.16 -21.19
CA GLY A 646 21.49 21.32 -19.81
C GLY A 646 20.19 20.55 -19.53
N LYS A 647 20.09 19.99 -18.30
CA LYS A 647 19.11 19.01 -17.79
C LYS A 647 17.59 19.31 -17.95
N LYS A 648 17.16 20.24 -18.81
CA LYS A 648 15.77 20.61 -19.04
C LYS A 648 15.36 20.79 -20.51
N ASP A 649 16.14 20.35 -21.49
CA ASP A 649 15.74 20.50 -22.90
C ASP A 649 14.86 19.35 -23.42
N SER A 650 13.64 19.70 -23.83
CA SER A 650 12.68 18.82 -24.53
C SER A 650 13.23 18.23 -25.83
N ILE A 651 14.29 18.84 -26.38
CA ILE A 651 15.01 18.42 -27.58
C ILE A 651 15.83 17.15 -27.32
N GLN A 652 16.49 17.04 -26.17
CA GLN A 652 17.30 15.86 -25.81
C GLN A 652 16.43 14.61 -25.70
N ASN A 653 15.31 14.71 -24.98
CA ASN A 653 14.37 13.59 -24.84
C ASN A 653 13.74 13.19 -26.18
N LYS A 654 13.44 14.16 -27.06
CA LYS A 654 12.92 13.89 -28.42
C LYS A 654 13.97 13.23 -29.31
N LEU A 655 15.24 13.62 -29.17
CA LEU A 655 16.36 13.07 -29.92
C LEU A 655 16.72 11.65 -29.45
N THR A 656 16.84 11.42 -28.14
CA THR A 656 17.12 10.09 -27.56
C THR A 656 15.98 9.11 -27.86
N LYS A 657 14.72 9.54 -27.80
CA LYS A 657 13.58 8.70 -28.19
C LYS A 657 13.62 8.34 -29.68
N LYS A 658 13.92 9.31 -30.55
CA LYS A 658 14.05 9.09 -31.99
C LYS A 658 15.24 8.17 -32.33
N LEU A 659 16.37 8.32 -31.63
CA LEU A 659 17.54 7.43 -31.76
C LEU A 659 17.22 5.99 -31.32
N LYS A 660 16.43 5.80 -30.24
CA LYS A 660 15.99 4.47 -29.77
C LYS A 660 14.99 3.78 -30.70
N GLU A 661 14.11 4.55 -31.35
CA GLU A 661 13.08 4.03 -32.25
C GLU A 661 13.62 3.81 -33.68
N ASP A 662 14.49 4.69 -34.19
CA ASP A 662 14.94 4.69 -35.60
C ASP A 662 16.27 3.93 -35.87
N LEU A 663 17.13 3.65 -34.87
CA LEU A 663 18.47 3.02 -35.06
C LEU A 663 18.56 1.54 -34.63
N LYS A 664 17.48 0.75 -34.71
CA LYS A 664 17.56 -0.69 -34.37
C LYS A 664 18.40 -1.50 -35.37
N TYR A 665 18.52 -1.02 -36.59
CA TYR A 665 19.25 -1.67 -37.67
C TYR A 665 20.12 -0.68 -38.43
N SER A 666 21.33 -1.08 -38.79
CA SER A 666 22.12 -0.44 -39.83
C SER A 666 21.64 -0.92 -41.19
N THR A 667 21.35 -0.01 -42.12
CA THR A 667 20.97 -0.36 -43.50
C THR A 667 22.20 -0.33 -44.39
N ILE A 668 22.52 -1.47 -45.01
CA ILE A 668 23.62 -1.62 -45.97
C ILE A 668 23.00 -1.70 -47.38
N PRO A 669 23.21 -0.67 -48.22
CA PRO A 669 22.72 -0.69 -49.59
C PRO A 669 23.48 -1.70 -50.45
N VAL A 670 22.75 -2.50 -51.23
CA VAL A 670 23.32 -3.55 -52.09
C VAL A 670 23.11 -3.14 -53.54
N GLU A 671 24.18 -3.17 -54.34
CA GLU A 671 24.12 -2.85 -55.77
C GLU A 671 23.99 -4.15 -56.58
N TRP A 672 22.82 -4.80 -56.48
CA TRP A 672 22.59 -6.16 -57.00
C TRP A 672 22.94 -6.31 -58.49
N ARG A 673 22.65 -5.31 -59.33
CA ARG A 673 23.01 -5.32 -60.76
C ARG A 673 24.52 -5.45 -61.01
N LYS A 674 25.35 -4.96 -60.09
CA LYS A 674 26.81 -5.11 -60.17
C LYS A 674 27.23 -6.49 -59.68
N ILE A 675 26.69 -6.94 -58.54
CA ILE A 675 26.98 -8.26 -57.96
C ILE A 675 26.68 -9.40 -58.95
N VAL A 676 25.57 -9.31 -59.69
CA VAL A 676 25.22 -10.34 -60.70
C VAL A 676 26.22 -10.38 -61.85
N LYS A 677 26.83 -9.23 -62.21
CA LYS A 677 27.84 -9.16 -63.27
C LYS A 677 29.23 -9.54 -62.77
N ASP A 678 29.53 -9.18 -61.53
CA ASP A 678 30.79 -9.44 -60.84
C ASP A 678 30.50 -9.78 -59.37
N PRO A 679 30.48 -11.08 -59.00
CA PRO A 679 30.26 -11.51 -57.62
C PRO A 679 31.33 -11.02 -56.62
N SER A 680 32.45 -10.48 -57.11
CA SER A 680 33.49 -9.87 -56.26
C SER A 680 33.24 -8.40 -55.91
N ASP A 681 32.16 -7.80 -56.44
CA ASP A 681 31.77 -6.42 -56.14
C ASP A 681 31.71 -6.16 -54.63
N ASN A 682 32.17 -4.98 -54.21
CA ASN A 682 32.32 -4.63 -52.81
C ASN A 682 30.97 -4.54 -52.05
N THR A 683 29.84 -4.48 -52.77
CA THR A 683 28.50 -4.53 -52.19
C THR A 683 28.00 -5.96 -51.94
N ASN A 684 28.72 -6.99 -52.41
CA ASN A 684 28.49 -8.40 -52.05
C ASN A 684 29.14 -8.72 -50.69
N VAL A 685 28.54 -8.19 -49.64
CA VAL A 685 29.05 -8.25 -48.27
C VAL A 685 28.78 -9.60 -47.60
N THR A 686 29.66 -9.99 -46.68
CA THR A 686 29.48 -11.15 -45.79
C THR A 686 28.34 -10.88 -44.82
N LEU A 687 27.52 -11.90 -44.60
CA LEU A 687 26.39 -11.84 -43.68
C LEU A 687 26.80 -12.28 -42.27
N PHE A 688 26.17 -11.67 -41.27
CA PHE A 688 26.32 -12.02 -39.87
C PHE A 688 25.03 -12.58 -39.29
N PRO A 689 25.11 -13.34 -38.18
CA PRO A 689 23.93 -13.89 -37.51
C PRO A 689 22.93 -12.77 -37.18
N GLY A 690 21.67 -12.97 -37.57
CA GLY A 690 20.60 -11.99 -37.37
C GLY A 690 20.47 -10.92 -38.46
N ASP A 691 21.32 -10.91 -39.50
CA ASP A 691 21.10 -10.03 -40.66
C ASP A 691 19.75 -10.34 -41.35
N GLU A 692 19.08 -9.27 -41.79
CA GLU A 692 17.85 -9.36 -42.59
C GLU A 692 18.09 -8.80 -44.00
N ILE A 693 17.96 -9.63 -45.02
CA ILE A 693 17.98 -9.23 -46.43
C ILE A 693 16.56 -8.85 -46.84
N GLU A 694 16.39 -7.64 -47.36
CA GLU A 694 15.11 -7.13 -47.85
C GLU A 694 15.22 -6.78 -49.34
N VAL A 695 14.34 -7.37 -50.14
CA VAL A 695 14.23 -7.10 -51.58
C VAL A 695 12.92 -6.38 -51.86
N SER A 696 13.00 -5.11 -52.23
CA SER A 696 11.83 -4.30 -52.54
C SER A 696 11.16 -4.73 -53.85
N VAL A 697 9.83 -4.58 -53.94
CA VAL A 697 9.09 -4.71 -55.22
C VAL A 697 9.36 -3.49 -56.09
N TYR A 698 9.40 -3.67 -57.41
CA TYR A 698 9.53 -2.56 -58.35
C TYR A 698 8.33 -1.62 -58.24
N ASN A 699 8.60 -0.33 -58.02
CA ASN A 699 7.58 0.71 -57.90
C ASN A 699 7.86 1.81 -58.94
N GLU A 700 6.86 2.11 -59.77
CA GLU A 700 6.94 3.14 -60.81
C GLU A 700 6.65 4.54 -60.29
N SER A 701 6.64 4.78 -58.98
CA SER A 701 6.47 6.11 -58.38
C SER A 701 7.78 6.67 -57.77
N VAL A 702 7.82 7.98 -57.62
CA VAL A 702 8.82 8.72 -56.84
C VAL A 702 8.09 9.41 -55.70
N LYS A 703 8.46 9.07 -54.47
CA LYS A 703 7.84 9.62 -53.28
C LYS A 703 8.48 10.95 -52.91
N VAL A 704 7.70 12.01 -52.69
CA VAL A 704 8.22 13.31 -52.26
C VAL A 704 7.65 13.65 -50.88
N THR A 705 8.54 13.86 -49.90
CA THR A 705 8.21 13.97 -48.47
C THR A 705 8.99 15.09 -47.78
N GLY A 706 8.55 15.46 -46.57
CA GLY A 706 9.18 16.51 -45.76
C GLY A 706 8.47 17.85 -45.92
N SER A 707 9.22 18.95 -45.93
CA SER A 707 8.71 20.33 -45.99
C SER A 707 8.35 20.77 -47.41
N VAL A 708 7.37 20.08 -47.97
CA VAL A 708 6.76 20.33 -49.28
C VAL A 708 5.30 20.70 -49.10
N LEU A 709 4.74 21.45 -50.05
CA LEU A 709 3.32 21.86 -49.95
C LEU A 709 2.37 20.66 -49.88
N LEU A 710 2.69 19.57 -50.58
CA LEU A 710 1.96 18.31 -50.51
C LEU A 710 2.93 17.12 -50.45
N THR A 711 2.80 16.25 -49.45
CA THR A 711 3.52 14.96 -49.46
C THR A 711 2.75 13.99 -50.37
N SER A 712 3.36 13.54 -51.47
CA SER A 712 2.69 12.70 -52.47
C SER A 712 3.65 11.75 -53.20
N GLU A 713 3.11 10.71 -53.82
CA GLU A 713 3.81 9.83 -54.75
C GLU A 713 3.49 10.21 -56.19
N ILE A 714 4.53 10.50 -56.97
CA ILE A 714 4.41 10.99 -58.33
C ILE A 714 4.88 9.89 -59.28
N PRO A 715 4.09 9.51 -60.31
CA PRO A 715 4.55 8.56 -61.33
C PRO A 715 5.91 8.94 -61.89
N TYR A 716 6.80 7.96 -62.00
CA TYR A 716 8.15 8.14 -62.52
C TYR A 716 8.07 8.40 -64.02
N GLU A 717 8.62 9.53 -64.44
CA GLU A 717 8.81 9.88 -65.84
C GLU A 717 10.30 9.88 -66.20
N LYS A 718 10.64 9.10 -67.22
CA LYS A 718 12.02 9.00 -67.72
C LYS A 718 12.49 10.36 -68.24
N GLY A 719 13.67 10.79 -67.79
CA GLY A 719 14.27 12.08 -68.16
C GLY A 719 13.86 13.26 -67.28
N LYS A 720 12.84 13.11 -66.43
CA LYS A 720 12.51 14.12 -65.42
C LYS A 720 13.49 14.03 -64.25
N GLY A 721 14.07 15.18 -63.90
CA GLY A 721 15.05 15.31 -62.82
C GLY A 721 14.43 15.68 -61.48
N PHE A 722 15.26 15.73 -60.45
CA PHE A 722 14.90 16.04 -59.06
C PHE A 722 13.98 17.27 -58.89
N SER A 723 14.24 18.36 -59.64
CA SER A 723 13.43 19.59 -59.56
C SER A 723 12.00 19.42 -60.07
N TYR A 724 11.77 18.52 -61.05
CA TYR A 724 10.43 18.26 -61.59
C TYR A 724 9.51 17.72 -60.50
N TYR A 725 9.96 16.69 -59.78
CA TYR A 725 9.18 16.04 -58.74
C TYR A 725 8.88 16.96 -57.55
N ILE A 726 9.81 17.85 -57.19
CA ILE A 726 9.52 18.89 -56.18
C ILE A 726 8.46 19.88 -56.70
N GLY A 727 8.50 20.24 -57.98
CA GLY A 727 7.47 21.08 -58.60
C GLY A 727 6.10 20.41 -58.69
N ALA A 728 6.07 19.09 -58.98
CA ALA A 728 4.85 18.30 -59.10
C ALA A 728 4.03 18.24 -57.79
N VAL A 729 4.68 18.44 -56.64
CA VAL A 729 4.01 18.56 -55.33
C VAL A 729 3.74 20.00 -54.89
N GLY A 730 3.78 20.97 -55.82
CA GLY A 730 3.54 22.39 -55.56
C GLY A 730 4.78 23.15 -55.06
N GLY A 731 5.94 22.49 -54.92
CA GLY A 731 7.16 23.09 -54.40
C GLY A 731 7.34 22.89 -52.89
N THR A 732 8.19 23.73 -52.29
CA THR A 732 8.49 23.67 -50.86
C THR A 732 7.61 24.62 -50.07
N ASP A 733 7.22 24.24 -48.85
CA ASP A 733 6.54 25.17 -47.94
C ASP A 733 7.47 26.28 -47.40
N ALA A 734 6.94 27.19 -46.57
CA ALA A 734 7.69 28.32 -46.03
C ALA A 734 8.93 27.91 -45.20
N LYS A 735 8.88 26.74 -44.56
CA LYS A 735 9.96 26.19 -43.74
C LYS A 735 10.90 25.31 -44.55
N GLY A 736 10.57 24.92 -45.77
CA GLY A 736 11.36 23.96 -46.54
C GLY A 736 12.74 24.45 -46.98
N TRP A 737 13.75 23.61 -46.73
CA TRP A 737 15.14 23.83 -47.12
C TRP A 737 15.46 23.11 -48.42
N LYS A 738 14.89 23.60 -49.53
CA LYS A 738 15.13 23.06 -50.89
C LYS A 738 16.62 22.87 -51.20
N LYS A 739 17.48 23.76 -50.67
CA LYS A 739 18.93 23.71 -50.88
C LYS A 739 19.63 22.53 -50.19
N LYS A 740 18.98 21.82 -49.28
CA LYS A 740 19.48 20.63 -48.58
C LYS A 740 18.60 19.39 -48.82
N ALA A 741 17.70 19.46 -49.80
CA ALA A 741 16.91 18.32 -50.21
C ALA A 741 17.83 17.21 -50.75
N TYR A 742 17.46 15.97 -50.47
CA TYR A 742 18.23 14.77 -50.82
C TYR A 742 17.31 13.67 -51.33
N ILE A 743 17.89 12.68 -52.01
CA ILE A 743 17.18 11.50 -52.50
C ILE A 743 17.64 10.26 -51.73
N ILE A 744 16.72 9.38 -51.40
CA ILE A 744 16.97 8.03 -50.90
C ILE A 744 16.56 7.06 -52.01
N TYR A 745 17.49 6.23 -52.47
CA TYR A 745 17.25 5.20 -53.47
C TYR A 745 16.57 3.97 -52.85
N PRO A 746 15.94 3.09 -53.65
CA PRO A 746 15.21 1.93 -53.13
C PRO A 746 16.05 0.99 -52.25
N ASN A 747 17.36 0.88 -52.50
CA ASN A 747 18.30 0.12 -51.67
C ASN A 747 18.73 0.85 -50.38
N GLY A 748 18.17 2.02 -50.08
CA GLY A 748 18.49 2.82 -48.89
C GLY A 748 19.69 3.76 -49.06
N LYS A 749 20.38 3.75 -50.20
CA LYS A 749 21.50 4.67 -50.48
C LYS A 749 20.97 6.10 -50.62
N ALA A 750 21.53 7.06 -49.88
CA ALA A 750 21.18 8.46 -50.00
C ALA A 750 22.15 9.23 -50.91
N ALA A 751 21.64 10.21 -51.67
CA ALA A 751 22.45 11.15 -52.45
C ALA A 751 21.95 12.59 -52.30
N VAL A 752 22.88 13.55 -52.25
CA VAL A 752 22.61 14.98 -52.09
C VAL A 752 22.96 15.74 -53.37
N SER A 753 22.31 16.86 -53.60
CA SER A 753 22.71 17.78 -54.68
C SER A 753 24.05 18.44 -54.35
N SER A 754 24.93 18.55 -55.34
CA SER A 754 26.22 19.24 -55.25
C SER A 754 26.20 20.56 -56.03
N THR A 755 27.10 21.48 -55.70
CA THR A 755 27.27 22.74 -56.43
C THR A 755 28.73 22.87 -56.82
N PHE A 756 28.98 23.08 -58.11
CA PHE A 756 30.31 23.33 -58.66
C PHE A 756 30.21 24.57 -59.58
N PHE A 757 31.02 25.60 -59.30
CA PHE A 757 31.04 26.86 -60.05
C PHE A 757 29.65 27.43 -60.40
N PHE A 758 28.88 27.82 -59.37
CA PHE A 758 27.50 28.36 -59.47
C PHE A 758 26.44 27.44 -60.12
N ILE A 759 26.83 26.32 -60.73
CA ILE A 759 25.94 25.33 -61.34
C ILE A 759 25.61 24.25 -60.30
N ARG A 760 24.32 24.01 -60.10
CA ARG A 760 23.83 23.00 -59.16
C ARG A 760 23.49 21.71 -59.89
N SER A 761 24.18 20.63 -59.54
CA SER A 761 23.89 19.29 -60.04
C SER A 761 22.96 18.57 -59.07
N TYR A 762 21.88 18.01 -59.58
CA TYR A 762 20.93 17.23 -58.80
C TYR A 762 21.13 15.74 -59.02
N PRO A 763 20.91 14.89 -57.99
CA PRO A 763 20.97 13.45 -58.15
C PRO A 763 19.99 12.94 -59.20
N LYS A 764 20.38 11.89 -59.91
CA LYS A 764 19.48 11.18 -60.82
C LYS A 764 18.34 10.55 -60.01
N VAL A 765 17.12 10.68 -60.50
CA VAL A 765 15.93 10.07 -59.90
C VAL A 765 15.71 8.69 -60.53
N LEU A 766 15.50 7.67 -59.70
CA LEU A 766 15.18 6.30 -60.12
C LEU A 766 13.74 5.94 -59.68
N PRO A 767 13.06 4.99 -60.36
CA PRO A 767 11.81 4.43 -59.87
C PRO A 767 11.93 3.91 -58.42
N GLY A 768 10.94 4.19 -57.59
CA GLY A 768 10.92 3.85 -56.17
C GLY A 768 11.80 4.74 -55.27
N SER A 769 12.42 5.80 -55.81
CA SER A 769 13.20 6.73 -55.00
C SER A 769 12.30 7.62 -54.14
N GLN A 770 12.83 8.06 -53.00
CA GLN A 770 12.19 9.03 -52.12
C GLN A 770 13.00 10.32 -52.08
N ILE A 771 12.39 11.44 -52.49
CA ILE A 771 12.94 12.78 -52.32
C ILE A 771 12.46 13.34 -50.98
N VAL A 772 13.41 13.81 -50.17
CA VAL A 772 13.15 14.38 -48.85
C VAL A 772 13.60 15.84 -48.85
N VAL A 773 12.67 16.75 -48.53
CA VAL A 773 12.98 18.17 -48.29
C VAL A 773 13.01 18.40 -46.78
N PRO A 774 14.18 18.68 -46.17
CA PRO A 774 14.23 18.96 -44.74
C PRO A 774 13.74 20.39 -44.42
N GLU A 775 13.40 20.64 -43.15
CA GLU A 775 13.09 21.98 -42.64
C GLU A 775 14.36 22.85 -42.56
N LYS A 776 14.21 24.17 -42.75
CA LYS A 776 15.25 25.16 -42.48
C LYS A 776 15.39 25.32 -40.96
N PRO A 777 16.61 25.31 -40.41
CA PRO A 777 16.80 25.56 -38.98
C PRO A 777 16.35 26.98 -38.63
N GLU A 778 15.53 27.12 -37.57
CA GLU A 778 15.10 28.42 -37.06
C GLU A 778 16.30 29.15 -36.41
N GLY A 779 16.52 30.41 -36.81
CA GLY A 779 17.71 31.17 -36.46
C GLY A 779 17.76 31.60 -34.99
N LYS A 780 18.22 30.71 -34.11
CA LYS A 780 19.02 31.10 -32.94
C LYS A 780 20.47 30.76 -33.25
N ARG A 781 21.38 31.72 -33.05
CA ARG A 781 22.82 31.43 -33.09
C ARG A 781 23.11 30.44 -31.97
N MET A 782 23.32 29.17 -32.35
CA MET A 782 23.79 28.15 -31.41
C MET A 782 25.10 28.62 -30.76
N SER A 783 25.17 28.45 -29.45
CA SER A 783 26.39 28.67 -28.68
C SER A 783 27.47 27.66 -29.07
N THR A 784 28.74 28.00 -28.81
CA THR A 784 29.87 27.09 -29.03
C THR A 784 29.71 25.77 -28.26
N GLY A 785 29.09 25.81 -27.08
CA GLY A 785 28.80 24.61 -26.27
C GLY A 785 27.78 23.68 -26.92
N GLU A 786 26.72 24.22 -27.52
CA GLU A 786 25.73 23.43 -28.28
C GLU A 786 26.34 22.84 -29.58
N TRP A 787 27.30 23.53 -30.19
CA TRP A 787 28.03 23.01 -31.35
C TRP A 787 28.95 21.84 -31.00
N VAL A 788 29.67 21.94 -29.89
CA VAL A 788 30.55 20.87 -29.39
C VAL A 788 29.73 19.64 -28.99
N SER A 789 28.55 19.83 -28.38
CA SER A 789 27.69 18.71 -27.99
C SER A 789 27.01 18.04 -29.19
N ILE A 790 26.55 18.77 -30.20
CA ILE A 790 26.05 18.14 -31.44
C ILE A 790 27.20 17.46 -32.21
N GLY A 791 28.38 18.07 -32.21
CA GLY A 791 29.59 17.49 -32.80
C GLY A 791 29.96 16.14 -32.19
N SER A 792 29.88 16.01 -30.86
CA SER A 792 30.17 14.75 -30.14
C SER A 792 29.13 13.65 -30.42
N VAL A 793 27.84 14.01 -30.55
CA VAL A 793 26.79 13.07 -30.97
C VAL A 793 27.09 12.52 -32.36
N ILE A 794 27.36 13.41 -33.33
CA ILE A 794 27.57 13.02 -34.73
C ILE A 794 28.83 12.18 -34.86
N THR A 795 29.90 12.50 -34.12
CA THR A 795 31.12 11.67 -34.11
C THR A 795 30.90 10.32 -33.46
N SER A 796 30.12 10.24 -32.38
CA SER A 796 29.79 8.95 -31.74
C SER A 796 28.95 8.06 -32.65
N ILE A 797 27.94 8.63 -33.32
CA ILE A 797 27.11 7.92 -34.31
C ILE A 797 27.98 7.47 -35.51
N ALA A 798 28.86 8.33 -36.01
CA ALA A 798 29.77 7.97 -37.09
C ALA A 798 30.74 6.84 -36.67
N LEU A 799 31.26 6.89 -35.45
CA LEU A 799 32.14 5.85 -34.90
C LEU A 799 31.40 4.51 -34.80
N LEU A 800 30.15 4.51 -34.34
CA LEU A 800 29.30 3.32 -34.25
C LEU A 800 28.96 2.72 -35.60
N ILE A 801 28.66 3.55 -36.59
CA ILE A 801 28.46 3.09 -37.97
C ILE A 801 29.75 2.41 -38.45
N VAL A 802 30.92 3.03 -38.22
CA VAL A 802 32.22 2.47 -38.62
C VAL A 802 32.57 1.18 -37.87
N THR A 803 32.25 1.06 -36.57
CA THR A 803 32.51 -0.16 -35.79
C THR A 803 31.51 -1.28 -36.07
N ALA A 804 30.29 -0.98 -36.51
CA ALA A 804 29.35 -2.00 -36.99
C ALA A 804 29.79 -2.66 -38.32
N PHE A 805 30.77 -2.08 -39.01
CA PHE A 805 31.42 -2.65 -40.20
C PHE A 805 32.73 -3.41 -39.90
N LYS A 806 33.17 -3.48 -38.64
CA LYS A 806 34.26 -4.36 -38.17
C LYS A 806 33.67 -5.60 -37.51
#